data_AF-A0A8H3LD90-F1
#
_entry.id   AF-A0A8H3LD90-F1
#
_cell.length_a   1.000
_cell.length_b   1.000
_cell.length_c   1.000
_cell.angle_alpha   90.00
_cell.angle_beta   90.00
_cell.angle_gamma   90.00
#
_symmetry.space_group_name_H-M   'P 1'
#
loop_
_entity.id
_entity.type
_entity.pdbx_description
1 polymer ?
#
loop_
_entity_poly.entity_id
_entity_poly.type
_entity_poly.pdbx_seq_one_letter_code
_entity_poly.pdbx_strand_id
1 'polypeptide(L)'
;MSNKTSPKKKYLYACNCILCNGEEVDPRTLKKHAKDKRLWKLNHNRKDQENAIMTSEQNLTRTNSKKRKIDDPDSFQLNNSDNEEGIPPDSFPDSFPDFFQLNEEENINTFSSNFRVPASKLDKNDDDNYENEEETDDNTDQEEENEGENIFTSPKFDSDEVFVMENLNDSLETEIILWLFKFQQRFRLTDTAIEALIKFLHIVLTRLNNSQFKKFPNSLFKAKGYLNILQPKMQLAVCNNCHKMHNVEDIVTYKKEGKVTIKNCLHEEFPDNPTPSRRNQCNNPLTVLKKRKGETIAVPRSLYPKPSICQQLSMLYQRPGFENMLKPSGFQRKGDIYSDIYDGKVWKTFPFDGSTFFTPETATSHLGLLFNLDWFQPFTYTQHSTGAIYASICNLPRSERNKPENIIYLGFLPGPKEVGLERINHYLTPIVDEFLKLWKGWKVPKTYQCPGGLNIKVALIVGSSDIPATRKLFGHGSAVMKCHRCEKRSIYSGEYNKTHYGGDHNYEISTAKSHKKYAHEWLQCNSKNSRDNHFKKHGVRWSELLRLPYMDPIRFAAVDPMHCLFLGVAKWIIKSIFVNQGKLSMEQLRVAQQRMDHVELPSDIGRIPPKIAIGNDGFSNLTADQWKTFIMIYSTNILWDMLDNSDRKILGHFVWACNLLAARFITEDDLKEAQERLKDMAHLIENTYGPEFITSNIHLALHIPDCCRDYGPIYSYWLFPFERLNGYIGSYPNSNRQIEPELMKIVLKNTLIDYHLTCKWTSGLLDKSLCLLMARKTVGSLALTEEREELQHFLSMRHNISTFSKIYGTETLPGQMLKPSYFKVIMPLELRNFLCEWYSILYEKEQGEILGFMDLVVNQHARLQIGAEIFGSMISSLQERNAIIFAKWKAANDESIDAYSGEVQYYFEHTLRFPEGPKTHLLAYVKWYKCAPSSDIRFKHNFMRPDISNTELWRTEYYEEGCDSLLPVHRILCRATKFKYVTIGKQNYLSIIPLNRKFNL
;
A
#
# COMPACT_ATOMS: atom_id res chain seq x y z
N MET A 1 -33.45 5.52 -1.91
CA MET A 1 -33.75 6.06 -0.56
C MET A 1 -32.55 5.81 0.34
N SER A 2 -31.86 6.88 0.73
CA SER A 2 -30.66 6.84 1.57
C SER A 2 -31.04 6.65 3.04
N ASN A 3 -30.75 5.47 3.59
CA ASN A 3 -30.85 5.23 5.03
C ASN A 3 -29.81 6.08 5.76
N LYS A 4 -30.29 7.18 6.36
CA LYS A 4 -29.58 7.94 7.38
C LYS A 4 -29.44 7.03 8.62
N THR A 5 -28.21 6.70 8.97
CA THR A 5 -27.89 6.15 10.29
C THR A 5 -28.40 7.10 11.38
N SER A 6 -29.30 6.60 12.22
CA SER A 6 -29.80 7.30 13.41
C SER A 6 -28.68 7.45 14.46
N PRO A 7 -28.63 8.57 15.21
CA PRO A 7 -27.66 8.73 16.29
C PRO A 7 -28.11 7.94 17.52
N LYS A 8 -27.13 7.36 18.24
CA LYS A 8 -27.32 6.64 19.51
C LYS A 8 -28.07 7.52 20.53
N LYS A 9 -29.12 6.99 21.17
CA LYS A 9 -29.83 7.64 22.30
C LYS A 9 -28.83 7.94 23.43
N LYS A 10 -28.78 9.20 23.90
CA LYS A 10 -28.09 9.58 25.16
C LYS A 10 -29.07 9.39 26.33
N TYR A 11 -28.64 8.71 27.38
CA TYR A 11 -29.39 8.60 28.64
C TYR A 11 -29.15 9.86 29.47
N LEU A 12 -30.21 10.55 29.92
CA LEU A 12 -30.17 11.74 30.77
C LEU A 12 -30.74 11.42 32.16
N TYR A 13 -30.34 12.18 33.17
CA TYR A 13 -30.66 11.96 34.59
C TYR A 13 -30.98 13.30 35.28
N ALA A 14 -32.02 13.35 36.10
CA ALA A 14 -32.41 14.57 36.83
C ALA A 14 -31.33 15.03 37.84
N CYS A 15 -30.99 16.32 37.85
CA CYS A 15 -30.00 16.92 38.75
C CYS A 15 -30.61 17.97 39.68
N ASN A 16 -30.56 17.71 40.99
CA ASN A 16 -31.19 18.56 42.00
C ASN A 16 -30.25 19.61 42.62
N CYS A 17 -29.13 19.92 41.96
CA CYS A 17 -28.23 20.99 42.42
C CYS A 17 -28.85 22.37 42.17
N ILE A 18 -28.36 23.40 42.88
CA ILE A 18 -28.87 24.78 42.82
C ILE A 18 -28.89 25.31 41.38
N LEU A 19 -27.89 24.95 40.57
CA LEU A 19 -27.79 25.38 39.16
C LEU A 19 -28.79 24.69 38.20
N CYS A 20 -29.21 23.46 38.48
CA CYS A 20 -30.02 22.66 37.56
C CYS A 20 -31.47 22.52 38.01
N ASN A 21 -31.76 22.71 39.30
CA ASN A 21 -33.11 22.75 39.87
C ASN A 21 -34.07 21.65 39.38
N GLY A 22 -33.55 20.42 39.20
CA GLY A 22 -34.34 19.26 38.77
C GLY A 22 -34.28 18.93 37.28
N GLU A 23 -33.56 19.70 36.45
CA GLU A 23 -33.43 19.41 35.02
C GLU A 23 -32.58 18.15 34.73
N GLU A 24 -32.91 17.49 33.61
CA GLU A 24 -32.23 16.27 33.15
C GLU A 24 -30.90 16.61 32.46
N VAL A 25 -29.80 16.10 33.01
CA VAL A 25 -28.44 16.32 32.52
C VAL A 25 -27.75 15.00 32.17
N ASP A 26 -26.74 15.05 31.33
CA ASP A 26 -25.97 13.84 31.00
C ASP A 26 -25.11 13.36 32.20
N PRO A 27 -24.71 12.09 32.23
CA PRO A 27 -23.99 11.50 33.38
C PRO A 27 -22.69 12.21 33.75
N ARG A 28 -21.98 12.80 32.78
CA ARG A 28 -20.71 13.49 33.06
C ARG A 28 -20.97 14.82 33.75
N THR A 29 -22.00 15.54 33.32
CA THR A 29 -22.45 16.78 33.95
C THR A 29 -22.97 16.51 35.36
N LEU A 30 -23.76 15.44 35.55
CA LEU A 30 -24.24 15.04 36.87
C LEU A 30 -23.09 14.71 37.84
N LYS A 31 -22.08 13.96 37.39
CA LYS A 31 -20.86 13.67 38.17
C LYS A 31 -20.05 14.92 38.52
N LYS A 32 -19.97 15.88 37.60
CA LYS A 32 -19.28 17.15 37.84
C LYS A 32 -19.98 17.97 38.91
N HIS A 33 -21.32 18.05 38.85
CA HIS A 33 -22.11 18.78 39.84
C HIS A 33 -22.12 18.12 41.22
N ALA A 34 -22.10 16.79 41.29
CA ALA A 34 -22.00 16.06 42.56
C ALA A 34 -20.67 16.32 43.30
N LYS A 35 -19.57 16.52 42.54
CA LYS A 35 -18.23 16.80 43.09
C LYS A 35 -18.06 18.23 43.59
N ASP A 36 -18.85 19.19 43.08
CA ASP A 36 -18.79 20.59 43.53
C ASP A 36 -19.75 20.83 44.70
N LYS A 37 -19.18 20.89 45.92
CA LYS A 37 -19.93 21.09 47.16
C LYS A 37 -20.68 22.44 47.21
N ARG A 38 -20.26 23.45 46.44
CA ARG A 38 -20.88 24.79 46.44
C ARG A 38 -22.25 24.80 45.77
N LEU A 39 -22.56 23.79 44.96
CA LEU A 39 -23.79 23.70 44.17
C LEU A 39 -24.97 23.05 44.91
N TRP A 40 -24.81 22.71 46.19
CA TRP A 40 -25.82 21.98 46.95
C TRP A 40 -26.13 22.69 48.27
N LYS A 41 -27.42 22.99 48.51
CA LYS A 41 -27.87 23.65 49.75
C LYS A 41 -27.70 22.76 50.98
N LEU A 42 -27.80 21.45 50.80
CA LEU A 42 -27.70 20.44 51.86
C LEU A 42 -26.80 19.30 51.41
N ASN A 43 -25.86 18.92 52.27
CA ASN A 43 -24.83 17.93 51.96
C ASN A 43 -25.38 16.49 51.83
N HIS A 44 -26.56 16.23 52.39
CA HIS A 44 -27.27 14.94 52.26
C HIS A 44 -27.78 14.72 50.83
N ASN A 45 -28.45 15.72 50.24
CA ASN A 45 -28.96 15.64 48.87
C ASN A 45 -27.84 15.39 47.84
N ARG A 46 -26.64 15.94 48.10
CA ARG A 46 -25.44 15.68 47.30
C ARG A 46 -24.99 14.22 47.40
N LYS A 47 -25.00 13.65 48.62
CA LYS A 47 -24.66 12.22 48.86
C LYS A 47 -25.70 11.28 48.25
N ASP A 48 -26.98 11.63 48.28
CA ASP A 48 -28.04 10.84 47.64
C ASP A 48 -27.85 10.79 46.13
N GLN A 49 -27.47 11.92 45.51
CA GLN A 49 -27.14 11.99 44.09
C GLN A 49 -25.86 11.19 43.77
N GLU A 50 -24.83 11.19 44.63
CA GLU A 50 -23.61 10.37 44.48
C GLU A 50 -23.93 8.86 44.56
N ASN A 51 -24.79 8.46 45.50
CA ASN A 51 -25.22 7.07 45.67
C ASN A 51 -26.07 6.56 44.47
N ALA A 52 -26.94 7.40 43.92
CA ALA A 52 -27.71 7.07 42.72
C ALA A 52 -26.79 6.82 41.49
N ILE A 53 -25.73 7.62 41.37
CA ILE A 53 -24.70 7.45 40.31
C ILE A 53 -23.95 6.13 40.50
N MET A 54 -23.49 5.83 41.73
CA MET A 54 -22.77 4.56 42.01
C MET A 54 -23.63 3.32 41.75
N THR A 55 -24.92 3.38 42.09
CA THR A 55 -25.88 2.29 41.83
C THR A 55 -26.11 2.09 40.32
N SER A 56 -26.12 3.17 39.53
CA SER A 56 -26.24 3.10 38.07
C SER A 56 -25.00 2.49 37.39
N GLU A 57 -23.79 2.77 37.91
CA GLU A 57 -22.54 2.23 37.37
C GLU A 57 -22.35 0.76 37.70
N GLN A 58 -22.74 0.32 38.90
CA GLN A 58 -22.73 -1.09 39.28
C GLN A 58 -23.63 -1.96 38.37
N ASN A 59 -24.78 -1.42 37.94
CA ASN A 59 -25.68 -2.08 36.99
C ASN A 59 -25.12 -2.14 35.54
N LEU A 60 -24.31 -1.16 35.13
CA LEU A 60 -23.56 -1.17 33.86
C LEU A 60 -22.38 -2.16 33.86
N THR A 61 -21.71 -2.35 35.00
CA THR A 61 -20.69 -3.40 35.15
C THR A 61 -21.28 -4.81 35.23
N ARG A 62 -22.45 -5.00 35.84
CA ARG A 62 -23.18 -6.30 35.85
C ARG A 62 -23.68 -6.72 34.46
N THR A 63 -24.02 -5.77 33.60
CA THR A 63 -24.39 -6.05 32.20
C THR A 63 -23.17 -6.29 31.31
N ASN A 64 -21.99 -5.78 31.67
CA ASN A 64 -20.72 -6.08 30.98
C ASN A 64 -20.04 -7.37 31.46
N SER A 65 -20.27 -7.82 32.71
CA SER A 65 -19.77 -9.11 33.20
C SER A 65 -20.63 -10.31 32.75
N LYS A 66 -21.94 -10.12 32.52
CA LYS A 66 -22.79 -11.12 31.83
C LYS A 66 -22.47 -11.30 30.33
N LYS A 67 -21.62 -10.44 29.74
CA LYS A 67 -21.11 -10.58 28.35
C LYS A 67 -19.78 -11.33 28.24
N ARG A 68 -19.22 -11.80 29.35
CA ARG A 68 -17.99 -12.60 29.40
C ARG A 68 -18.13 -13.74 30.42
N LYS A 69 -19.00 -14.71 30.15
CA LYS A 69 -18.85 -16.15 30.50
C LYS A 69 -20.07 -16.96 30.04
N ILE A 70 -19.86 -17.70 28.94
CA ILE A 70 -20.38 -19.03 28.52
C ILE A 70 -21.90 -19.07 28.21
N ASP A 71 -22.37 -19.68 27.10
CA ASP A 71 -22.42 -21.15 26.91
C ASP A 71 -22.34 -21.65 25.46
N ASP A 72 -21.47 -22.66 25.28
CA ASP A 72 -21.66 -23.83 24.40
C ASP A 72 -22.93 -24.58 24.81
N PRO A 73 -23.73 -25.14 23.88
CA PRO A 73 -24.90 -25.92 24.22
C PRO A 73 -24.53 -27.40 24.36
N ASP A 74 -24.62 -27.94 25.57
CA ASP A 74 -24.98 -29.35 25.75
C ASP A 74 -25.74 -29.53 27.06
N SER A 75 -27.02 -29.87 26.92
CA SER A 75 -27.86 -30.35 28.02
C SER A 75 -28.34 -31.75 27.68
N PHE A 76 -27.73 -32.75 28.29
CA PHE A 76 -28.38 -34.04 28.56
C PHE A 76 -28.39 -34.27 30.07
N GLN A 77 -29.59 -34.53 30.58
CA GLN A 77 -29.89 -34.82 31.98
C GLN A 77 -29.25 -36.14 32.42
N LEU A 78 -28.76 -36.22 33.66
CA LEU A 78 -28.97 -37.36 34.57
C LEU A 78 -28.43 -37.07 36.00
N ASN A 79 -29.38 -37.02 36.93
CA ASN A 79 -29.43 -37.47 38.33
C ASN A 79 -28.22 -37.38 39.30
N ASN A 80 -28.57 -36.85 40.48
CA ASN A 80 -27.88 -36.85 41.78
C ASN A 80 -27.23 -38.19 42.18
N SER A 81 -26.09 -38.13 42.87
CA SER A 81 -25.93 -38.62 44.26
C SER A 81 -24.50 -38.41 44.80
N ASP A 82 -24.47 -38.31 46.13
CA ASP A 82 -23.39 -38.09 47.10
C ASP A 82 -22.12 -38.95 46.93
N ASN A 83 -20.95 -38.43 47.32
CA ASN A 83 -20.17 -38.90 48.49
C ASN A 83 -18.70 -38.43 48.52
N GLU A 84 -18.21 -38.43 49.75
CA GLU A 84 -16.93 -37.99 50.33
C GLU A 84 -15.66 -38.72 49.82
N GLU A 85 -14.49 -38.08 50.03
CA GLU A 85 -13.27 -38.61 50.71
C GLU A 85 -11.91 -38.12 50.10
N GLY A 86 -11.05 -37.56 50.98
CA GLY A 86 -9.65 -38.01 51.17
C GLY A 86 -8.46 -37.51 50.31
N ILE A 87 -7.89 -36.32 50.60
CA ILE A 87 -6.57 -36.03 51.26
C ILE A 87 -5.40 -37.08 51.11
N PRO A 88 -4.05 -36.75 51.07
CA PRO A 88 -3.19 -35.72 50.42
C PRO A 88 -1.80 -36.33 49.91
N PRO A 89 -0.56 -35.78 50.15
CA PRO A 89 0.24 -34.79 49.40
C PRO A 89 1.68 -35.30 49.03
N ASP A 90 2.60 -34.36 48.74
CA ASP A 90 4.08 -34.39 48.83
C ASP A 90 4.89 -34.33 47.52
N SER A 91 5.46 -33.14 47.23
CA SER A 91 6.83 -32.81 47.66
C SER A 91 7.27 -31.40 47.19
N PHE A 92 7.66 -30.59 48.18
CA PHE A 92 8.32 -29.26 48.15
C PHE A 92 9.80 -29.35 47.70
N PRO A 93 10.65 -28.28 47.74
CA PRO A 93 10.41 -26.82 47.82
C PRO A 93 11.26 -26.01 46.81
N ASP A 94 11.03 -24.70 46.71
CA ASP A 94 12.15 -23.74 46.58
C ASP A 94 11.76 -22.38 47.18
N SER A 95 12.74 -21.76 47.83
CA SER A 95 12.56 -20.71 48.83
C SER A 95 13.34 -19.43 48.49
N PHE A 96 12.66 -18.28 48.71
CA PHE A 96 13.16 -16.91 49.00
C PHE A 96 13.71 -16.02 47.84
N PRO A 97 13.71 -14.65 47.96
CA PRO A 97 12.53 -13.76 48.02
C PRO A 97 12.66 -12.43 47.21
N ASP A 98 11.52 -11.73 47.06
CA ASP A 98 11.25 -10.28 46.85
C ASP A 98 12.27 -9.34 46.17
N PHE A 99 11.78 -8.52 45.22
CA PHE A 99 11.89 -7.04 45.27
C PHE A 99 11.03 -6.31 44.20
N PHE A 100 10.27 -5.32 44.71
CA PHE A 100 9.64 -4.11 44.12
C PHE A 100 8.63 -4.13 42.95
N GLN A 101 7.37 -3.88 43.34
CA GLN A 101 6.33 -3.16 42.58
C GLN A 101 6.64 -1.65 42.50
N LEU A 102 6.38 -1.04 41.33
CA LEU A 102 6.05 0.38 41.23
C LEU A 102 4.82 0.57 40.33
N ASN A 103 3.88 1.34 40.88
CA ASN A 103 2.53 1.63 40.41
C ASN A 103 2.53 2.70 39.31
N GLU A 104 1.69 2.54 38.29
CA GLU A 104 1.23 3.62 37.41
C GLU A 104 -0.19 4.05 37.82
N GLU A 105 -0.29 5.21 38.49
CA GLU A 105 -1.50 6.01 38.57
C GLU A 105 -1.34 7.23 37.64
N GLU A 106 -2.20 7.33 36.61
CA GLU A 106 -2.48 8.58 35.91
C GLU A 106 -3.82 9.14 36.41
N ASN A 107 -3.84 10.43 36.77
CA ASN A 107 -5.08 11.19 36.95
C ASN A 107 -4.93 12.64 36.43
N ILE A 108 -5.81 12.95 35.45
CA ILE A 108 -6.77 14.07 35.47
C ILE A 108 -6.26 15.50 35.16
N ASN A 109 -6.74 16.06 34.03
CA ASN A 109 -7.68 17.21 33.95
C ASN A 109 -7.82 17.67 32.46
N THR A 110 -8.91 17.40 31.73
CA THR A 110 -10.19 18.17 31.59
C THR A 110 -10.07 19.63 31.15
N PHE A 111 -10.76 20.02 30.06
CA PHE A 111 -11.93 20.93 29.98
C PHE A 111 -12.31 21.16 28.48
N SER A 112 -13.44 20.64 27.96
CA SER A 112 -14.83 21.17 27.90
C SER A 112 -15.03 22.34 26.89
N SER A 113 -15.60 22.11 25.70
CA SER A 113 -17.04 22.16 25.33
C SER A 113 -17.56 23.60 25.09
N ASN A 114 -18.19 23.90 23.94
CA ASN A 114 -19.65 23.80 23.83
C ASN A 114 -20.20 23.75 22.39
N PHE A 115 -21.32 23.04 22.31
CA PHE A 115 -22.24 22.83 21.18
C PHE A 115 -23.30 23.94 21.09
N ARG A 116 -23.90 24.13 19.91
CA ARG A 116 -25.37 24.33 19.71
C ARG A 116 -25.80 24.03 18.26
N VAL A 117 -27.00 23.46 18.12
CA VAL A 117 -27.74 22.94 16.94
C VAL A 117 -29.21 23.35 17.22
N PRO A 118 -30.12 23.76 16.28
CA PRO A 118 -30.66 22.87 15.24
C PRO A 118 -31.32 23.43 13.92
N ALA A 119 -31.37 22.53 12.91
CA ALA A 119 -32.46 22.12 11.99
C ALA A 119 -33.06 22.99 10.82
N SER A 120 -32.87 22.47 9.58
CA SER A 120 -33.77 22.28 8.39
C SER A 120 -34.53 23.48 7.77
N LYS A 121 -34.71 23.70 6.44
CA LYS A 121 -34.89 22.83 5.23
C LYS A 121 -35.00 23.75 3.96
N LEU A 122 -34.50 23.32 2.77
CA LEU A 122 -34.84 23.74 1.37
C LEU A 122 -34.60 25.24 1.02
N ASP A 123 -34.16 25.74 -0.15
CA ASP A 123 -33.99 25.31 -1.53
C ASP A 123 -33.04 26.36 -2.21
N LYS A 124 -32.33 25.98 -3.28
CA LYS A 124 -31.75 26.77 -4.40
C LYS A 124 -31.17 28.22 -4.27
N ASN A 125 -30.08 28.40 -5.03
CA ASN A 125 -29.57 29.59 -5.74
C ASN A 125 -28.40 30.40 -5.14
N ASP A 126 -27.58 30.87 -6.08
CA ASP A 126 -26.37 31.69 -5.99
C ASP A 126 -26.53 32.98 -5.16
N ASP A 127 -25.50 33.40 -4.43
CA ASP A 127 -24.75 34.66 -4.66
C ASP A 127 -23.81 34.99 -3.48
N ASP A 128 -22.77 35.76 -3.82
CA ASP A 128 -21.66 36.23 -3.01
C ASP A 128 -22.07 37.14 -1.82
N ASN A 129 -21.46 36.92 -0.65
CA ASN A 129 -20.87 37.96 0.24
C ASN A 129 -20.46 37.36 1.60
N TYR A 130 -19.18 37.50 1.96
CA TYR A 130 -18.72 37.31 3.34
C TYR A 130 -18.15 38.65 3.84
N GLU A 131 -18.88 39.30 4.73
CA GLU A 131 -18.38 40.39 5.56
C GLU A 131 -17.45 39.84 6.65
N ASN A 132 -16.37 40.58 6.91
CA ASN A 132 -15.37 40.30 7.92
C ASN A 132 -15.90 40.71 9.31
N GLU A 133 -15.80 39.83 10.30
CA GLU A 133 -15.77 40.22 11.71
C GLU A 133 -14.42 39.78 12.31
N GLU A 134 -13.64 40.78 12.72
CA GLU A 134 -12.38 40.65 13.43
C GLU A 134 -12.67 40.40 14.92
N GLU A 135 -12.36 39.21 15.43
CA GLU A 135 -12.22 38.99 16.88
C GLU A 135 -10.73 39.05 17.26
N THR A 136 -10.38 40.10 17.98
CA THR A 136 -9.11 40.29 18.68
C THR A 136 -9.08 39.43 19.94
N ASP A 137 -8.18 38.45 20.01
CA ASP A 137 -7.90 37.70 21.24
C ASP A 137 -6.47 38.04 21.73
N ASP A 138 -6.42 38.92 22.72
CA ASP A 138 -5.23 39.23 23.52
C ASP A 138 -5.12 38.18 24.64
N ASN A 139 -4.21 37.21 24.50
CA ASN A 139 -3.65 36.48 25.63
C ASN A 139 -2.19 36.11 25.36
N THR A 140 -1.32 36.75 26.14
CA THR A 140 0.13 36.56 26.20
C THR A 140 0.49 35.27 26.93
N ASP A 141 0.99 34.28 26.20
CA ASP A 141 1.83 33.20 26.73
C ASP A 141 3.24 33.34 26.12
N GLN A 142 4.12 33.99 26.89
CA GLN A 142 5.55 34.06 26.63
C GLN A 142 6.20 32.79 27.15
N GLU A 143 6.38 31.75 26.31
CA GLU A 143 7.45 30.74 26.45
C GLU A 143 7.43 29.66 25.32
N GLU A 144 7.33 30.04 24.04
CA GLU A 144 7.58 29.12 22.90
C GLU A 144 8.22 29.81 21.66
N GLU A 145 8.99 30.90 21.84
CA GLU A 145 9.46 31.71 20.69
C GLU A 145 10.70 31.18 19.92
N ASN A 146 11.33 30.07 20.31
CA ASN A 146 12.60 29.65 19.70
C ASN A 146 12.48 28.71 18.47
N GLU A 147 11.29 28.23 18.08
CA GLU A 147 11.14 27.40 16.85
C GLU A 147 10.69 28.20 15.60
N GLY A 148 10.29 29.46 15.76
CA GLY A 148 9.87 30.32 14.65
C GLY A 148 11.00 30.95 13.84
N GLU A 149 12.28 30.78 14.22
CA GLU A 149 13.44 31.42 13.55
C GLU A 149 13.74 30.92 12.14
N ASN A 150 13.21 29.77 11.70
CA ASN A 150 13.73 29.10 10.50
C ASN A 150 12.76 28.91 9.32
N ILE A 151 11.61 29.60 9.27
CA ILE A 151 10.75 29.50 8.07
C ILE A 151 11.33 30.30 6.88
N PHE A 152 12.16 31.33 7.14
CA PHE A 152 12.54 32.31 6.11
C PHE A 152 14.04 32.54 5.91
N THR A 153 14.91 31.94 6.72
CA THR A 153 16.37 32.16 6.65
C THR A 153 17.12 30.83 6.58
N SER A 154 17.37 30.40 5.35
CA SER A 154 18.37 29.43 4.91
C SER A 154 19.09 30.08 3.71
N PRO A 155 20.38 29.82 3.45
CA PRO A 155 21.14 30.49 2.38
C PRO A 155 20.37 30.53 1.05
N LYS A 156 20.47 31.68 0.37
CA LYS A 156 19.92 31.87 -0.96
C LYS A 156 20.60 30.89 -1.91
N PHE A 157 19.83 30.00 -2.50
CA PHE A 157 20.18 29.38 -3.76
C PHE A 157 19.13 29.83 -4.77
N ASP A 158 19.53 30.62 -5.76
CA ASP A 158 18.71 30.86 -6.94
C ASP A 158 18.42 29.52 -7.64
N SER A 159 17.33 29.43 -8.41
CA SER A 159 16.95 28.21 -9.12
C SER A 159 18.02 27.68 -10.11
N ASP A 160 19.06 28.47 -10.34
CA ASP A 160 20.18 28.20 -11.24
C ASP A 160 21.48 27.83 -10.50
N GLU A 161 21.50 27.82 -9.15
CA GLU A 161 22.68 27.43 -8.39
C GLU A 161 22.87 25.90 -8.35
N VAL A 162 24.11 25.50 -8.61
CA VAL A 162 24.59 24.11 -8.69
C VAL A 162 24.43 23.43 -7.33
N PHE A 163 23.41 22.58 -7.19
CA PHE A 163 23.24 21.77 -5.97
C PHE A 163 24.19 20.56 -5.99
N VAL A 164 25.28 20.66 -5.23
CA VAL A 164 26.23 19.58 -4.96
C VAL A 164 26.19 19.30 -3.46
N MET A 165 26.10 18.02 -3.09
CA MET A 165 26.12 17.63 -1.69
C MET A 165 27.49 17.93 -1.09
N GLU A 166 27.52 18.68 -0.01
CA GLU A 166 28.73 18.86 0.79
C GLU A 166 29.06 17.57 1.54
N ASN A 167 30.34 17.21 1.56
CA ASN A 167 30.79 16.09 2.37
C ASN A 167 30.74 16.50 3.84
N LEU A 168 30.03 15.71 4.64
CA LEU A 168 30.08 15.83 6.09
C LEU A 168 31.45 15.40 6.61
N ASN A 169 31.84 15.93 7.77
CA ASN A 169 33.04 15.49 8.46
C ASN A 169 32.90 14.00 8.84
N ASP A 170 33.81 13.18 8.31
CA ASP A 170 33.93 11.76 8.67
C ASP A 170 34.45 11.64 10.10
N SER A 171 33.51 11.60 11.04
CA SER A 171 33.79 11.56 12.47
C SER A 171 32.74 10.73 13.19
N LEU A 172 33.13 10.18 14.35
CA LEU A 172 32.25 9.34 15.17
C LEU A 172 31.03 10.14 15.65
N GLU A 173 31.18 11.43 15.93
CA GLU A 173 30.08 12.33 16.27
C GLU A 173 29.04 12.39 15.17
N THR A 174 29.46 12.53 13.91
CA THR A 174 28.58 12.56 12.75
C THR A 174 27.82 11.24 12.60
N GLU A 175 28.50 10.10 12.73
CA GLU A 175 27.87 8.78 12.69
C GLU A 175 26.83 8.59 13.80
N ILE A 176 27.12 9.03 15.03
CA ILE A 176 26.16 9.00 16.15
C ILE A 176 24.92 9.85 15.83
N ILE A 177 25.11 11.07 15.30
CA ILE A 177 23.99 11.97 14.97
C ILE A 177 23.14 11.39 13.83
N LEU A 178 23.75 10.81 12.79
CA LEU A 178 23.04 10.13 11.70
C LEU A 178 22.22 8.95 12.24
N TRP A 179 22.79 8.15 13.13
CA TRP A 179 22.09 7.06 13.78
C TRP A 179 20.88 7.55 14.59
N LEU A 180 21.03 8.65 15.34
CA LEU A 180 19.95 9.25 16.13
C LEU A 180 18.79 9.74 15.27
N PHE A 181 19.06 10.37 14.14
CA PHE A 181 18.01 10.79 13.22
C PHE A 181 17.36 9.60 12.51
N LYS A 182 18.13 8.55 12.19
CA LYS A 182 17.54 7.31 11.66
C LYS A 182 16.66 6.61 12.70
N PHE A 183 17.07 6.64 13.97
CA PHE A 183 16.29 6.17 15.10
C PHE A 183 14.99 6.99 15.26
N GLN A 184 15.07 8.31 15.18
CA GLN A 184 13.90 9.20 15.16
C GLN A 184 12.91 8.81 14.06
N GLN A 185 13.41 8.67 12.83
CA GLN A 185 12.62 8.30 11.64
C GLN A 185 11.93 6.94 11.82
N ARG A 186 12.66 5.97 12.38
CA ARG A 186 12.19 4.58 12.54
C ARG A 186 11.09 4.43 13.58
N PHE A 187 11.22 5.15 14.71
CA PHE A 187 10.31 5.05 15.84
C PHE A 187 9.31 6.21 15.92
N ARG A 188 9.35 7.14 14.94
CA ARG A 188 8.44 8.28 14.83
C ARG A 188 8.46 9.15 16.10
N LEU A 189 9.66 9.39 16.60
CA LEU A 189 9.87 10.17 17.83
C LEU A 189 9.70 11.66 17.55
N THR A 190 9.12 12.37 18.52
CA THR A 190 8.96 13.83 18.49
C THR A 190 10.32 14.52 18.53
N ASP A 191 10.38 15.78 18.06
CA ASP A 191 11.60 16.59 18.17
C ASP A 191 11.98 16.79 19.66
N THR A 192 11.01 16.87 20.58
CA THR A 192 11.24 16.92 22.03
C THR A 192 11.94 15.67 22.57
N ALA A 193 11.54 14.47 22.13
CA ALA A 193 12.14 13.23 22.58
C ALA A 193 13.60 13.12 22.10
N ILE A 194 13.87 13.53 20.86
CA ILE A 194 15.23 13.55 20.32
C ILE A 194 16.09 14.64 20.95
N GLU A 195 15.54 15.82 21.23
CA GLU A 195 16.23 16.89 21.97
C GLU A 195 16.76 16.37 23.32
N ALA A 196 15.91 15.65 24.07
CA ALA A 196 16.31 15.05 25.34
C ALA A 196 17.41 14.00 25.16
N LEU A 197 17.30 13.14 24.15
CA LEU A 197 18.30 12.10 23.87
C LEU A 197 19.66 12.69 23.45
N ILE A 198 19.67 13.74 22.64
CA ILE A 198 20.88 14.47 22.23
C ILE A 198 21.55 15.09 23.46
N LYS A 199 20.79 15.76 24.34
CA LYS A 199 21.32 16.34 25.59
C LYS A 199 21.91 15.27 26.51
N PHE A 200 21.23 14.14 26.65
CA PHE A 200 21.73 13.03 27.45
C PHE A 200 23.05 12.49 26.90
N LEU A 201 23.11 12.22 25.59
CA LEU A 201 24.33 11.73 24.94
C LEU A 201 25.46 12.75 25.00
N HIS A 202 25.18 14.05 24.88
CA HIS A 202 26.17 15.10 25.07
C HIS A 202 26.82 14.99 26.46
N ILE A 203 26.03 14.84 27.53
CA ILE A 203 26.55 14.70 28.90
C ILE A 203 27.38 13.42 29.06
N VAL A 204 26.87 12.28 28.56
CA VAL A 204 27.55 10.99 28.70
C VAL A 204 28.87 10.96 27.92
N LEU A 205 28.85 11.35 26.65
CA LEU A 205 30.01 11.31 25.77
C LEU A 205 31.10 12.29 26.23
N THR A 206 30.73 13.50 26.67
CA THR A 206 31.71 14.46 27.21
C THR A 206 32.31 14.01 28.54
N ARG A 207 31.58 13.25 29.37
CA ARG A 207 32.14 12.62 30.57
C ARG A 207 33.10 11.47 30.26
N LEU A 208 32.80 10.66 29.25
CA LEU A 208 33.65 9.54 28.85
C LEU A 208 34.94 10.00 28.18
N ASN A 209 34.84 10.94 27.23
CA ASN A 209 36.00 11.52 26.56
C ASN A 209 35.72 12.97 26.12
N ASN A 210 35.98 13.90 27.04
CA ASN A 210 35.77 15.33 26.78
C ASN A 210 36.64 15.83 25.62
N SER A 211 37.84 15.30 25.41
CA SER A 211 38.74 15.79 24.35
C SER A 211 38.18 15.54 22.95
N GLN A 212 37.53 14.39 22.74
CA GLN A 212 36.89 14.01 21.49
C GLN A 212 35.52 14.69 21.33
N PHE A 213 34.64 14.53 22.33
CA PHE A 213 33.22 14.89 22.21
C PHE A 213 32.88 16.31 22.66
N LYS A 214 33.86 17.18 22.96
CA LYS A 214 33.62 18.57 23.38
C LYS A 214 32.66 19.33 22.45
N LYS A 215 32.73 19.03 21.15
CA LYS A 215 31.93 19.70 20.12
C LYS A 215 30.62 18.96 19.80
N PHE A 216 30.35 17.80 20.39
CA PHE A 216 29.10 17.06 20.15
C PHE A 216 27.90 17.96 20.48
N PRO A 217 26.83 17.98 19.65
CA PRO A 217 25.72 18.91 19.82
C PRO A 217 25.02 18.73 21.17
N ASN A 218 24.68 19.85 21.81
CA ASN A 218 23.89 19.89 23.06
C ASN A 218 22.43 20.30 22.84
N SER A 219 22.02 20.42 21.57
CA SER A 219 20.64 20.67 21.15
C SER A 219 20.41 20.11 19.75
N LEU A 220 19.16 19.83 19.43
CA LEU A 220 18.66 19.41 18.12
C LEU A 220 18.98 20.44 17.05
N PHE A 221 18.89 21.73 17.38
CA PHE A 221 19.27 22.81 16.45
C PHE A 221 20.75 22.67 16.02
N LYS A 222 21.66 22.48 16.99
CA LYS A 222 23.08 22.28 16.68
C LYS A 222 23.32 20.95 15.96
N ALA A 223 22.60 19.89 16.31
CA ALA A 223 22.69 18.61 15.61
C ALA A 223 22.24 18.71 14.15
N LYS A 224 21.15 19.44 13.87
CA LYS A 224 20.69 19.75 12.51
C LYS A 224 21.74 20.57 11.75
N GLY A 225 22.34 21.57 12.40
CA GLY A 225 23.45 22.34 11.84
C GLY A 225 24.69 21.50 11.54
N TYR A 226 25.00 20.52 12.38
CA TYR A 226 26.13 19.59 12.19
C TYR A 226 26.04 18.76 10.92
N LEU A 227 24.82 18.37 10.54
CA LEU A 227 24.55 17.59 9.34
C LEU A 227 24.22 18.45 8.12
N ASN A 228 24.39 19.78 8.21
CA ASN A 228 23.93 20.72 7.18
C ASN A 228 22.50 20.42 6.71
N ILE A 229 21.59 20.06 7.65
CA ILE A 229 20.18 19.86 7.32
C ILE A 229 19.58 21.21 6.96
N LEU A 230 19.58 21.51 5.66
CA LEU A 230 19.04 22.72 5.09
C LEU A 230 17.51 22.71 5.27
N GLN A 231 16.96 23.79 5.81
CA GLN A 231 15.51 24.00 5.76
C GLN A 231 15.13 24.30 4.30
N PRO A 232 14.20 23.56 3.69
CA PRO A 232 13.73 23.84 2.34
C PRO A 232 13.13 25.25 2.29
N LYS A 233 13.62 26.09 1.38
CA LYS A 233 13.05 27.42 1.15
C LYS A 233 11.71 27.25 0.45
N MET A 234 10.62 27.53 1.15
CA MET A 234 9.29 27.53 0.55
C MET A 234 9.14 28.83 -0.25
N GLN A 235 9.29 28.73 -1.57
CA GLN A 235 9.27 29.90 -2.47
C GLN A 235 7.87 30.25 -2.98
N LEU A 236 6.90 29.34 -2.82
CA LEU A 236 5.56 29.49 -3.37
C LEU A 236 4.52 29.65 -2.26
N ALA A 237 3.70 30.68 -2.41
CA ALA A 237 2.50 30.90 -1.63
C ALA A 237 1.27 30.69 -2.50
N VAL A 238 0.16 30.33 -1.87
CA VAL A 238 -1.09 30.05 -2.57
C VAL A 238 -2.21 30.90 -2.01
N CYS A 239 -3.04 31.45 -2.90
CA CYS A 239 -4.25 32.14 -2.49
C CYS A 239 -5.30 31.13 -1.99
N ASN A 240 -5.77 31.25 -0.75
CA ASN A 240 -6.75 30.31 -0.18
C ASN A 240 -8.15 30.37 -0.83
N ASN A 241 -8.43 31.38 -1.66
CA ASN A 241 -9.70 31.50 -2.38
C ASN A 241 -9.60 30.94 -3.81
N CYS A 242 -8.77 31.54 -4.66
CA CYS A 242 -8.65 31.14 -6.08
C CYS A 242 -7.55 30.10 -6.35
N HIS A 243 -6.69 29.79 -5.36
CA HIS A 243 -5.55 28.86 -5.48
C HIS A 243 -4.45 29.29 -6.46
N LYS A 244 -4.48 30.53 -6.95
CA LYS A 244 -3.37 31.08 -7.75
C LYS A 244 -2.07 31.08 -6.95
N MET A 245 -0.99 30.72 -7.62
CA MET A 245 0.37 30.71 -7.06
C MET A 245 1.02 32.09 -7.15
N HIS A 246 1.77 32.43 -6.11
CA HIS A 246 2.50 33.68 -5.98
C HIS A 246 3.90 33.41 -5.40
N ASN A 247 4.88 34.22 -5.78
CA ASN A 247 6.21 34.16 -5.17
C ASN A 247 6.15 34.72 -3.74
N VAL A 248 6.71 33.98 -2.78
CA VAL A 248 6.81 34.40 -1.37
C VAL A 248 7.63 35.68 -1.23
N GLU A 249 8.67 35.87 -2.04
CA GLU A 249 9.50 37.07 -1.99
C GLU A 249 8.69 38.32 -2.32
N ASP A 250 7.86 38.28 -3.36
CA ASP A 250 6.97 39.39 -3.73
C ASP A 250 5.92 39.70 -2.67
N ILE A 251 5.60 38.72 -1.81
CA ILE A 251 4.62 38.85 -0.71
C ILE A 251 5.29 39.48 0.51
N VAL A 252 6.46 38.97 0.90
CA VAL A 252 7.19 39.41 2.10
C VAL A 252 7.81 40.80 1.90
N THR A 253 8.23 41.13 0.68
CA THR A 253 8.82 42.45 0.36
C THR A 253 7.77 43.54 0.07
N TYR A 254 6.49 43.18 -0.03
CA TYR A 254 5.44 44.12 -0.36
C TYR A 254 5.25 45.21 0.70
N LYS A 255 5.37 46.46 0.28
CA LYS A 255 5.15 47.64 1.11
C LYS A 255 4.24 48.62 0.38
N LYS A 256 3.30 49.22 1.11
CA LYS A 256 2.48 50.34 0.62
C LYS A 256 2.87 51.59 1.40
N GLU A 257 3.24 52.66 0.70
CA GLU A 257 3.73 53.91 1.31
C GLU A 257 4.88 53.70 2.30
N GLY A 258 5.79 52.76 2.00
CA GLY A 258 6.93 52.41 2.86
C GLY A 258 6.60 51.57 4.10
N LYS A 259 5.32 51.32 4.39
CA LYS A 259 4.88 50.47 5.51
C LYS A 259 4.57 49.05 5.05
N VAL A 260 4.82 48.08 5.94
CA VAL A 260 4.42 46.69 5.73
C VAL A 260 2.90 46.61 5.81
N THR A 261 2.26 46.19 4.72
CA THR A 261 0.79 46.14 4.59
C THR A 261 0.33 44.82 4.00
N ILE A 262 -0.96 44.52 4.12
CA ILE A 262 -1.53 43.30 3.55
C ILE A 262 -1.48 43.37 2.01
N LYS A 263 -0.91 42.34 1.38
CA LYS A 263 -0.95 42.14 -0.08
C LYS A 263 -2.18 41.30 -0.45
N ASN A 264 -2.96 41.75 -1.43
CA ASN A 264 -4.15 41.04 -1.92
C ASN A 264 -3.88 40.31 -3.25
N CYS A 265 -4.63 39.25 -3.51
CA CYS A 265 -4.57 38.49 -4.74
C CYS A 265 -5.29 39.21 -5.88
N LEU A 266 -4.56 39.60 -6.93
CA LEU A 266 -5.12 40.31 -8.09
C LEU A 266 -5.48 39.38 -9.27
N HIS A 267 -5.54 38.06 -9.04
CA HIS A 267 -5.88 37.09 -10.09
C HIS A 267 -7.30 37.29 -10.62
N GLU A 268 -7.43 37.31 -11.93
CA GLU A 268 -8.69 37.33 -12.68
C GLU A 268 -8.79 36.03 -13.50
N GLU A 269 -9.83 35.23 -13.24
CA GLU A 269 -10.02 33.95 -13.93
C GLU A 269 -10.55 34.13 -15.36
N PHE A 270 -11.37 35.16 -15.58
CA PHE A 270 -12.01 35.47 -16.86
C PHE A 270 -11.87 36.96 -17.22
N PRO A 271 -10.65 37.44 -17.54
CA PRO A 271 -10.43 38.84 -17.89
C PRO A 271 -11.23 39.26 -19.15
N ASP A 272 -11.40 38.34 -20.10
CA ASP A 272 -12.13 38.56 -21.36
C ASP A 272 -13.63 38.22 -21.28
N ASN A 273 -14.21 38.17 -20.09
CA ASN A 273 -15.63 37.84 -19.94
C ASN A 273 -16.49 38.87 -20.70
N PRO A 274 -17.45 38.45 -21.54
CA PRO A 274 -18.29 39.38 -22.29
C PRO A 274 -19.14 40.30 -21.40
N THR A 275 -19.38 39.91 -20.15
CA THR A 275 -20.05 40.75 -19.15
C THR A 275 -19.01 41.40 -18.22
N PRO A 276 -18.79 42.74 -18.28
CA PRO A 276 -17.79 43.42 -17.46
C PRO A 276 -17.96 43.22 -15.95
N SER A 277 -19.20 43.17 -15.45
CA SER A 277 -19.51 42.92 -14.03
C SER A 277 -19.15 41.51 -13.54
N ARG A 278 -18.74 40.61 -14.44
CA ARG A 278 -18.29 39.25 -14.12
C ARG A 278 -16.77 39.07 -14.28
N ARG A 279 -16.02 40.16 -14.48
CA ARG A 279 -14.55 40.22 -14.48
C ARG A 279 -14.04 40.55 -13.07
N ASN A 280 -14.34 39.67 -12.12
CA ASN A 280 -14.03 39.92 -10.72
C ASN A 280 -12.59 39.51 -10.39
N GLN A 281 -11.84 40.44 -9.81
CA GLN A 281 -10.55 40.15 -9.17
C GLN A 281 -10.79 39.40 -7.85
N CYS A 282 -9.89 38.46 -7.54
CA CYS A 282 -10.01 37.64 -6.34
C CYS A 282 -9.99 38.46 -5.03
N ASN A 283 -9.10 39.47 -4.94
CA ASN A 283 -8.88 40.38 -3.82
C ASN A 283 -8.64 39.75 -2.43
N ASN A 284 -8.51 38.43 -2.34
CA ASN A 284 -8.29 37.74 -1.08
C ASN A 284 -6.88 38.03 -0.51
N PRO A 285 -6.74 38.28 0.81
CA PRO A 285 -5.44 38.52 1.44
C PRO A 285 -4.46 37.35 1.28
N LEU A 286 -3.26 37.65 0.77
CA LEU A 286 -2.14 36.71 0.62
C LEU A 286 -1.21 36.70 1.84
N THR A 287 -1.22 37.77 2.63
CA THR A 287 -0.35 37.98 3.80
C THR A 287 -1.15 37.99 5.10
N VAL A 288 -0.51 37.56 6.18
CA VAL A 288 -0.88 37.83 7.57
C VAL A 288 0.25 38.62 8.20
N LEU A 289 -0.08 39.70 8.91
CA LEU A 289 0.90 40.49 9.66
C LEU A 289 1.15 39.84 11.01
N LYS A 290 2.42 39.64 11.37
CA LYS A 290 2.82 39.12 12.69
C LYS A 290 3.77 40.11 13.36
N LYS A 291 3.62 40.31 14.66
CA LYS A 291 4.60 41.03 15.47
C LYS A 291 5.73 40.08 15.84
N ARG A 292 6.99 40.53 15.68
CA ARG A 292 8.18 39.75 16.03
C ARG A 292 9.27 40.67 16.56
N LYS A 293 9.74 40.44 17.79
CA LYS A 293 10.79 41.25 18.45
C LYS A 293 10.53 42.78 18.34
N GLY A 294 9.27 43.20 18.39
CA GLY A 294 8.83 44.61 18.28
C GLY A 294 8.58 45.13 16.86
N GLU A 295 8.90 44.37 15.81
CA GLU A 295 8.66 44.75 14.40
C GLU A 295 7.48 43.99 13.79
N THR A 296 6.70 44.64 12.94
CA THR A 296 5.62 44.00 12.17
C THR A 296 6.18 43.42 10.87
N ILE A 297 6.10 42.11 10.72
CA ILE A 297 6.53 41.38 9.52
C ILE A 297 5.32 40.84 8.75
N ALA A 298 5.42 40.84 7.42
CA ALA A 298 4.45 40.18 6.56
C ALA A 298 4.84 38.71 6.34
N VAL A 299 3.91 37.80 6.60
CA VAL A 299 4.10 36.36 6.41
C VAL A 299 3.03 35.85 5.44
N PRO A 300 3.37 34.95 4.49
CA PRO A 300 2.36 34.32 3.63
C PRO A 300 1.28 33.62 4.44
N ARG A 301 0.02 33.81 4.05
CA ARG A 301 -1.14 33.18 4.71
C ARG A 301 -1.16 31.66 4.50
N SER A 302 -0.69 31.21 3.34
CA SER A 302 -0.63 29.79 2.99
C SER A 302 0.55 29.53 2.07
N LEU A 303 1.31 28.48 2.39
CA LEU A 303 2.48 28.06 1.63
C LEU A 303 2.14 26.82 0.82
N TYR A 304 2.67 26.75 -0.39
CA TYR A 304 2.65 25.54 -1.18
C TYR A 304 4.03 24.86 -1.10
N PRO A 305 4.18 23.80 -0.29
CA PRO A 305 5.43 23.08 -0.18
C PRO A 305 5.69 22.25 -1.43
N LYS A 306 6.59 22.76 -2.27
CA LYS A 306 7.06 22.11 -3.50
C LYS A 306 8.59 22.13 -3.53
N PRO A 307 9.25 20.98 -3.31
CA PRO A 307 10.70 20.89 -3.43
C PRO A 307 11.12 20.95 -4.91
N SER A 308 12.39 21.29 -5.17
CA SER A 308 12.93 21.19 -6.52
C SER A 308 13.08 19.73 -6.92
N ILE A 309 12.68 19.40 -8.14
CA ILE A 309 12.85 18.08 -8.72
C ILE A 309 14.33 17.87 -9.04
N CYS A 310 14.99 18.89 -9.61
CA CYS A 310 16.42 18.86 -9.92
C CYS A 310 17.30 18.61 -8.68
N GLN A 311 17.00 19.23 -7.54
CA GLN A 311 17.75 19.01 -6.30
C GLN A 311 17.63 17.56 -5.82
N GLN A 312 16.41 17.02 -5.77
CA GLN A 312 16.18 15.62 -5.39
C GLN A 312 16.88 14.64 -6.35
N LEU A 313 16.81 14.89 -7.66
CA LEU A 313 17.54 14.09 -8.65
C LEU A 313 19.06 14.20 -8.45
N SER A 314 19.59 15.39 -8.20
CA SER A 314 21.02 15.60 -7.91
C SER A 314 21.47 14.76 -6.70
N MET A 315 20.67 14.74 -5.62
CA MET A 315 20.95 13.90 -4.45
C MET A 315 20.97 12.42 -4.83
N LEU A 316 19.99 11.95 -5.60
CA LEU A 316 19.92 10.55 -6.03
C LEU A 316 21.12 10.14 -6.89
N TYR A 317 21.50 10.94 -7.90
CA TYR A 317 22.65 10.66 -8.75
C TYR A 317 24.00 10.71 -8.03
N GLN A 318 24.10 11.43 -6.91
CA GLN A 318 25.28 11.45 -6.06
C GLN A 318 25.37 10.23 -5.12
N ARG A 319 24.30 9.43 -4.96
CA ARG A 319 24.32 8.22 -4.12
C ARG A 319 25.18 7.12 -4.74
N PRO A 320 26.04 6.46 -3.96
CA PRO A 320 26.77 5.28 -4.40
C PRO A 320 25.83 4.21 -4.95
N GLY A 321 26.13 3.71 -6.15
CA GLY A 321 25.38 2.62 -6.80
C GLY A 321 24.08 3.01 -7.50
N PHE A 322 23.58 4.25 -7.38
CA PHE A 322 22.32 4.67 -8.00
C PHE A 322 22.31 4.47 -9.52
N GLU A 323 23.33 4.97 -10.23
CA GLU A 323 23.44 4.80 -11.68
C GLU A 323 23.55 3.33 -12.10
N ASN A 324 24.15 2.46 -11.28
CA ASN A 324 24.20 1.02 -11.55
C ASN A 324 22.82 0.38 -11.45
N MET A 325 21.97 0.84 -10.53
CA MET A 325 20.58 0.35 -10.42
C MET A 325 19.74 0.72 -11.64
N LEU A 326 20.08 1.78 -12.38
CA LEU A 326 19.33 2.20 -13.58
C LEU A 326 19.69 1.36 -14.82
N LYS A 327 20.91 0.81 -14.90
CA LYS A 327 21.41 0.06 -16.08
C LYS A 327 20.48 -1.07 -16.54
N PRO A 328 19.88 -1.89 -15.66
CA PRO A 328 18.99 -2.96 -16.06
C PRO A 328 17.79 -2.51 -16.91
N SER A 329 17.36 -1.25 -16.77
CA SER A 329 16.24 -0.69 -17.54
C SER A 329 16.53 -0.52 -19.03
N GLY A 330 17.80 -0.57 -19.44
CA GLY A 330 18.24 -0.54 -20.84
C GLY A 330 18.17 -1.89 -21.55
N PHE A 331 18.05 -3.01 -20.83
CA PHE A 331 17.99 -4.32 -21.45
C PHE A 331 16.63 -4.57 -22.09
N GLN A 332 16.58 -4.62 -23.42
CA GLN A 332 15.38 -5.02 -24.13
C GLN A 332 15.23 -6.54 -24.13
N ARG A 333 14.26 -7.03 -23.35
CA ARG A 333 13.88 -8.44 -23.36
C ARG A 333 13.02 -8.73 -24.60
N LYS A 334 13.42 -9.73 -25.39
CA LYS A 334 12.64 -10.26 -26.51
C LYS A 334 11.70 -11.35 -26.00
N GLY A 335 10.41 -11.26 -26.30
CA GLY A 335 9.40 -12.26 -25.96
C GLY A 335 8.04 -11.66 -25.58
N ASP A 336 7.04 -12.52 -25.53
CA ASP A 336 5.63 -12.19 -25.21
C ASP A 336 5.33 -12.30 -23.70
N ILE A 337 6.35 -12.18 -22.85
CA ILE A 337 6.25 -12.27 -21.40
C ILE A 337 6.48 -10.89 -20.79
N TYR A 338 5.52 -10.45 -19.99
CA TYR A 338 5.57 -9.24 -19.19
C TYR A 338 6.03 -9.58 -17.78
N SER A 339 7.12 -8.98 -17.32
CA SER A 339 7.74 -9.17 -16.00
C SER A 339 7.94 -7.86 -15.24
N ASP A 340 8.30 -6.79 -15.95
CA ASP A 340 8.40 -5.43 -15.40
C ASP A 340 7.82 -4.42 -16.40
N ILE A 341 7.80 -3.14 -16.01
CA ILE A 341 7.39 -2.00 -16.83
C ILE A 341 8.19 -1.86 -18.12
N TYR A 342 9.43 -2.36 -18.15
CA TYR A 342 10.31 -2.35 -19.31
C TYR A 342 9.75 -3.16 -20.48
N ASP A 343 8.92 -4.16 -20.18
CA ASP A 343 8.32 -5.04 -21.18
C ASP A 343 7.08 -4.40 -21.84
N GLY A 344 6.55 -3.33 -21.22
CA GLY A 344 5.36 -2.63 -21.68
C GLY A 344 5.58 -1.83 -22.97
N LYS A 345 4.51 -1.67 -23.76
CA LYS A 345 4.51 -0.92 -25.02
C LYS A 345 4.97 0.52 -24.81
N VAL A 346 4.54 1.18 -23.72
CA VAL A 346 4.93 2.57 -23.47
C VAL A 346 6.44 2.70 -23.30
N TRP A 347 7.08 1.79 -22.55
CA TRP A 347 8.54 1.79 -22.41
C TRP A 347 9.26 1.55 -23.74
N LYS A 348 8.83 0.52 -24.48
CA LYS A 348 9.46 0.10 -25.73
C LYS A 348 9.31 1.11 -26.87
N THR A 349 8.21 1.87 -26.90
CA THR A 349 7.88 2.75 -28.03
C THR A 349 7.73 4.22 -27.63
N PHE A 350 8.24 4.65 -26.48
CA PHE A 350 8.10 6.04 -26.05
C PHE A 350 8.81 6.97 -27.05
N PRO A 351 8.10 7.87 -27.74
CA PRO A 351 8.67 8.62 -28.86
C PRO A 351 9.64 9.71 -28.40
N PHE A 352 10.79 9.81 -29.06
CA PHE A 352 11.78 10.87 -28.81
C PHE A 352 12.67 11.13 -30.04
N ASP A 353 12.58 12.34 -30.63
CA ASP A 353 13.46 12.83 -31.71
C ASP A 353 13.72 11.83 -32.85
N GLY A 354 12.66 11.15 -33.34
CA GLY A 354 12.75 10.16 -34.42
C GLY A 354 13.22 8.76 -33.99
N SER A 355 13.48 8.56 -32.70
CA SER A 355 13.86 7.30 -32.07
C SER A 355 13.00 7.00 -30.82
N THR A 356 13.42 6.06 -29.98
CA THR A 356 12.77 5.74 -28.70
C THR A 356 13.52 6.38 -27.54
N PHE A 357 12.81 6.90 -26.55
CA PHE A 357 13.41 7.57 -25.38
C PHE A 357 14.24 6.62 -24.50
N PHE A 358 13.84 5.36 -24.39
CA PHE A 358 14.53 4.33 -23.62
C PHE A 358 15.33 3.41 -24.54
N THR A 359 16.64 3.42 -24.39
CA THR A 359 17.61 2.60 -25.13
C THR A 359 18.69 2.10 -24.16
N PRO A 360 19.46 1.06 -24.51
CA PRO A 360 20.60 0.63 -23.71
C PRO A 360 21.57 1.77 -23.38
N GLU A 361 21.82 2.67 -24.33
CA GLU A 361 22.73 3.81 -24.20
C GLU A 361 22.16 4.92 -23.30
N THR A 362 20.84 5.03 -23.22
CA THR A 362 20.15 6.05 -22.43
C THR A 362 19.70 5.57 -21.04
N ALA A 363 19.96 4.32 -20.68
CA ALA A 363 19.47 3.69 -19.44
C ALA A 363 19.76 4.49 -18.16
N THR A 364 20.92 5.16 -18.08
CA THR A 364 21.35 5.96 -16.93
C THR A 364 21.06 7.45 -17.08
N SER A 365 20.60 7.92 -18.24
CA SER A 365 20.40 9.35 -18.53
C SER A 365 18.94 9.71 -18.80
N HIS A 366 18.11 8.77 -19.21
CA HIS A 366 16.70 9.00 -19.56
C HIS A 366 15.79 8.32 -18.54
N LEU A 367 15.12 9.14 -17.71
CA LEU A 367 14.29 8.66 -16.62
C LEU A 367 12.80 8.71 -16.98
N GLY A 368 12.12 7.59 -16.79
CA GLY A 368 10.67 7.46 -16.84
C GLY A 368 10.08 7.52 -15.45
N LEU A 369 9.04 8.35 -15.26
CA LEU A 369 8.38 8.53 -13.96
C LEU A 369 6.93 8.02 -14.00
N LEU A 370 6.54 7.33 -12.91
CA LEU A 370 5.15 7.13 -12.53
C LEU A 370 4.72 8.27 -11.62
N PHE A 371 3.65 8.96 -12.01
CA PHE A 371 3.08 10.09 -11.30
C PHE A 371 1.84 9.66 -10.49
N ASN A 372 1.78 10.02 -9.21
CA ASN A 372 0.68 9.69 -8.32
C ASN A 372 0.20 10.92 -7.55
N LEU A 373 -1.11 11.05 -7.44
CA LEU A 373 -1.82 11.96 -6.55
C LEU A 373 -2.76 11.16 -5.66
N ASP A 374 -2.74 11.46 -4.37
CA ASP A 374 -3.67 10.89 -3.40
C ASP A 374 -3.90 11.87 -2.23
N TRP A 375 -4.95 11.64 -1.45
CA TRP A 375 -5.31 12.43 -0.28
C TRP A 375 -5.32 11.56 0.97
N PHE A 376 -4.76 12.09 2.05
CA PHE A 376 -4.72 11.41 3.34
C PHE A 376 -5.12 12.36 4.47
N GLN A 377 -5.56 11.77 5.58
CA GLN A 377 -5.97 12.50 6.77
C GLN A 377 -4.83 12.45 7.80
N PRO A 378 -4.11 13.57 8.04
CA PRO A 378 -3.01 13.61 9.01
C PRO A 378 -3.49 13.56 10.47
N PHE A 379 -4.80 13.70 10.73
CA PHE A 379 -5.35 13.77 12.08
C PHE A 379 -6.38 12.66 12.35
N THR A 380 -6.34 12.06 13.54
CA THR A 380 -7.26 10.97 13.89
C THR A 380 -8.70 11.45 14.14
N TYR A 381 -8.90 12.69 14.61
CA TYR A 381 -10.19 13.16 15.15
C TYR A 381 -10.76 14.41 14.48
N THR A 382 -10.03 15.03 13.55
CA THR A 382 -10.46 16.23 12.83
C THR A 382 -10.53 15.95 11.33
N GLN A 383 -11.54 16.51 10.67
CA GLN A 383 -11.67 16.40 9.21
C GLN A 383 -10.70 17.38 8.56
N HIS A 384 -9.53 16.86 8.18
CA HIS A 384 -8.52 17.59 7.42
C HIS A 384 -7.96 16.64 6.36
N SER A 385 -8.17 16.94 5.09
CA SER A 385 -7.62 16.16 3.98
C SER A 385 -6.46 16.92 3.35
N THR A 386 -5.27 16.33 3.40
CA THR A 386 -4.05 16.85 2.78
C THR A 386 -3.77 16.02 1.52
N GLY A 387 -3.53 16.68 0.40
CA GLY A 387 -3.16 15.99 -0.84
C GLY A 387 -1.65 15.85 -0.96
N ALA A 388 -1.18 14.80 -1.63
CA ALA A 388 0.23 14.62 -1.93
C ALA A 388 0.46 14.18 -3.37
N ILE A 389 1.47 14.78 -3.98
CA ILE A 389 1.90 14.47 -5.33
C ILE A 389 3.29 13.84 -5.26
N TYR A 390 3.42 12.63 -5.79
CA TYR A 390 4.64 11.84 -5.79
C TYR A 390 5.03 11.45 -7.23
N ALA A 391 6.32 11.20 -7.42
CA ALA A 391 6.82 10.47 -8.57
C ALA A 391 7.74 9.33 -8.16
N SER A 392 7.59 8.19 -8.83
CA SER A 392 8.43 7.01 -8.68
C SER A 392 9.26 6.78 -9.94
N ILE A 393 10.54 6.43 -9.78
CA ILE A 393 11.49 6.27 -10.89
C ILE A 393 11.36 4.86 -11.47
N CYS A 394 10.69 4.73 -12.61
CA CYS A 394 10.41 3.45 -13.24
C CYS A 394 11.67 2.69 -13.66
N ASN A 395 12.78 3.39 -13.97
CA ASN A 395 14.08 2.79 -14.30
C ASN A 395 14.69 1.99 -13.14
N LEU A 396 14.27 2.21 -11.89
CA LEU A 396 14.78 1.43 -10.77
C LEU A 396 14.16 0.03 -10.76
N PRO A 397 14.92 -0.99 -10.27
CA PRO A 397 14.39 -2.32 -10.06
C PRO A 397 13.17 -2.27 -9.14
N ARG A 398 12.21 -3.17 -9.35
CA ARG A 398 10.96 -3.23 -8.59
C ARG A 398 11.15 -3.22 -7.06
N SER A 399 12.19 -3.86 -6.53
CA SER A 399 12.53 -3.88 -5.11
C SER A 399 12.96 -2.52 -4.56
N GLU A 400 13.45 -1.63 -5.40
CA GLU A 400 14.00 -0.31 -5.03
C GLU A 400 13.04 0.83 -5.36
N ARG A 401 12.30 0.71 -6.46
CA ARG A 401 11.48 1.76 -7.09
C ARG A 401 10.58 2.54 -6.13
N ASN A 402 9.90 1.84 -5.21
CA ASN A 402 8.92 2.43 -4.30
C ASN A 402 9.39 2.53 -2.85
N LYS A 403 10.71 2.40 -2.59
CA LYS A 403 11.25 2.69 -1.26
C LYS A 403 11.18 4.21 -1.00
N PRO A 404 10.84 4.67 0.22
CA PRO A 404 10.72 6.10 0.54
C PRO A 404 11.92 6.94 0.10
N GLU A 405 13.14 6.41 0.25
CA GLU A 405 14.40 7.07 -0.14
C GLU A 405 14.60 7.23 -1.67
N ASN A 406 13.75 6.60 -2.49
CA ASN A 406 13.80 6.65 -3.96
C ASN A 406 12.58 7.35 -4.57
N ILE A 407 11.62 7.80 -3.75
CA ILE A 407 10.46 8.56 -4.19
C ILE A 407 10.83 10.04 -4.34
N ILE A 408 10.39 10.64 -5.44
CA ILE A 408 10.49 12.08 -5.67
C ILE A 408 9.20 12.72 -5.15
N TYR A 409 9.33 13.65 -4.22
CA TYR A 409 8.20 14.43 -3.71
C TYR A 409 7.98 15.62 -4.63
N LEU A 410 6.76 15.79 -5.16
CA LEU A 410 6.44 16.88 -6.10
C LEU A 410 5.66 18.01 -5.44
N GLY A 411 4.90 17.72 -4.38
CA GLY A 411 4.35 18.73 -3.49
C GLY A 411 3.23 18.22 -2.60
N PHE A 412 2.96 18.94 -1.51
CA PHE A 412 1.77 18.70 -0.67
C PHE A 412 0.73 19.79 -0.91
N LEU A 413 -0.50 19.36 -1.19
CA LEU A 413 -1.65 20.23 -1.43
C LEU A 413 -2.29 20.62 -0.10
N PRO A 414 -2.56 21.92 0.13
CA PRO A 414 -3.11 22.40 1.38
C PRO A 414 -4.52 21.86 1.62
N GLY A 415 -4.79 21.44 2.86
CA GLY A 415 -6.13 21.14 3.37
C GLY A 415 -6.90 22.40 3.77
N PRO A 416 -8.05 22.28 4.47
CA PRO A 416 -8.58 21.07 5.11
C PRO A 416 -9.46 20.20 4.20
N LYS A 417 -9.79 20.65 2.99
CA LYS A 417 -10.60 19.90 2.03
C LYS A 417 -9.77 19.58 0.79
N GLU A 418 -10.18 18.54 0.07
CA GLU A 418 -9.60 18.25 -1.23
C GLU A 418 -9.66 19.48 -2.14
N VAL A 419 -8.55 19.74 -2.83
CA VAL A 419 -8.48 20.82 -3.82
C VAL A 419 -9.49 20.57 -4.93
N GLY A 420 -10.24 21.63 -5.27
CA GLY A 420 -11.24 21.63 -6.34
C GLY A 420 -10.66 21.26 -7.70
N LEU A 421 -11.53 20.84 -8.61
CA LEU A 421 -11.13 20.11 -9.82
C LEU A 421 -10.17 20.91 -10.73
N GLU A 422 -10.56 22.11 -11.16
CA GLU A 422 -9.74 22.98 -12.02
C GLU A 422 -8.62 23.69 -11.28
N ARG A 423 -8.79 23.91 -9.97
CA ARG A 423 -7.81 24.57 -9.09
C ARG A 423 -6.51 23.77 -8.96
N ILE A 424 -6.57 22.45 -9.18
CA ILE A 424 -5.38 21.58 -9.17
C ILE A 424 -4.33 22.04 -10.18
N ASN A 425 -4.74 22.65 -11.30
CA ASN A 425 -3.84 23.12 -12.33
C ASN A 425 -2.84 24.14 -11.79
N HIS A 426 -3.24 25.02 -10.88
CA HIS A 426 -2.30 25.98 -10.27
C HIS A 426 -1.15 25.31 -9.50
N TYR A 427 -1.40 24.13 -8.93
CA TYR A 427 -0.38 23.34 -8.24
C TYR A 427 0.48 22.53 -9.21
N LEU A 428 -0.12 22.06 -10.31
CA LEU A 428 0.61 21.34 -11.35
C LEU A 428 1.51 22.25 -12.19
N THR A 429 1.16 23.52 -12.39
CA THR A 429 1.95 24.48 -13.19
C THR A 429 3.45 24.49 -12.82
N PRO A 430 3.86 24.77 -11.56
CA PRO A 430 5.28 24.81 -11.21
C PRO A 430 5.98 23.45 -11.28
N ILE A 431 5.23 22.34 -11.20
CA ILE A 431 5.76 20.98 -11.38
C ILE A 431 6.03 20.72 -12.88
N VAL A 432 5.05 21.05 -13.73
CA VAL A 432 5.14 20.91 -15.19
C VAL A 432 6.22 21.82 -15.77
N ASP A 433 6.42 23.02 -15.22
CA ASP A 433 7.50 23.92 -15.63
C ASP A 433 8.89 23.29 -15.44
N GLU A 434 9.12 22.59 -14.32
CA GLU A 434 10.37 21.83 -14.12
C GLU A 434 10.46 20.61 -15.05
N PHE A 435 9.36 19.87 -15.27
CA PHE A 435 9.37 18.75 -16.21
C PHE A 435 9.64 19.18 -17.66
N LEU A 436 9.17 20.35 -18.09
CA LEU A 436 9.49 20.91 -19.40
C LEU A 436 10.98 21.24 -19.54
N LYS A 437 11.63 21.71 -18.47
CA LYS A 437 13.09 21.91 -18.44
C LYS A 437 13.82 20.57 -18.52
N LEU A 438 13.42 19.60 -17.69
CA LEU A 438 14.02 18.26 -17.66
C LEU A 438 13.83 17.49 -18.98
N TRP A 439 12.71 17.68 -19.68
CA TRP A 439 12.48 17.09 -21.00
C TRP A 439 13.47 17.60 -22.07
N LYS A 440 13.73 18.92 -22.07
CA LYS A 440 14.76 19.52 -22.95
C LYS A 440 16.15 18.96 -22.64
N GLY A 441 16.40 18.69 -21.36
CA GLY A 441 17.63 18.10 -20.85
C GLY A 441 18.24 19.00 -19.79
N TRP A 442 18.78 18.39 -18.73
CA TRP A 442 19.42 19.10 -17.64
C TRP A 442 20.74 18.41 -17.29
N LYS A 443 21.81 19.20 -17.12
CA LYS A 443 23.11 18.68 -16.69
C LYS A 443 23.13 18.58 -15.17
N VAL A 444 23.07 17.35 -14.65
CA VAL A 444 23.36 17.08 -13.24
C VAL A 444 24.80 17.54 -12.99
N PRO A 445 25.06 18.44 -12.04
CA PRO A 445 26.39 19.04 -11.89
C PRO A 445 27.49 18.02 -11.53
N LYS A 446 27.14 17.06 -10.68
CA LYS A 446 28.04 16.00 -10.19
C LYS A 446 27.23 14.73 -9.96
N THR A 447 27.72 13.59 -10.42
CA THR A 447 27.16 12.27 -10.06
C THR A 447 28.23 11.41 -9.39
N TYR A 448 27.83 10.27 -8.82
CA TYR A 448 28.77 9.35 -8.20
C TYR A 448 29.76 8.75 -9.21
N GLN A 449 29.30 8.31 -10.40
CA GLN A 449 30.18 7.76 -11.44
C GLN A 449 30.80 8.83 -12.35
N CYS A 450 30.13 9.99 -12.52
CA CYS A 450 30.57 11.07 -13.41
C CYS A 450 30.76 12.38 -12.62
N PRO A 451 31.96 12.61 -12.02
CA PRO A 451 32.25 13.84 -11.28
C PRO A 451 32.13 15.12 -12.12
N GLY A 452 32.31 15.05 -13.45
CA GLY A 452 32.13 16.17 -14.39
C GLY A 452 30.67 16.46 -14.78
N GLY A 453 29.73 15.75 -14.17
CA GLY A 453 28.30 15.85 -14.39
C GLY A 453 27.77 14.92 -15.48
N LEU A 454 26.46 14.77 -15.53
CA LEU A 454 25.74 13.90 -16.47
C LEU A 454 24.52 14.64 -17.04
N ASN A 455 24.36 14.65 -18.37
CA ASN A 455 23.15 15.17 -18.99
C ASN A 455 22.04 14.14 -18.85
N ILE A 456 20.92 14.56 -18.26
CA ILE A 456 19.75 13.70 -18.07
C ILE A 456 18.51 14.31 -18.71
N LYS A 457 17.57 13.44 -19.07
CA LYS A 457 16.22 13.78 -19.52
C LYS A 457 15.21 13.03 -18.67
N VAL A 458 14.05 13.65 -18.42
CA VAL A 458 13.00 13.05 -17.59
C VAL A 458 11.66 13.17 -18.30
N ALA A 459 10.88 12.09 -18.29
CA ALA A 459 9.54 12.05 -18.86
C ALA A 459 8.54 11.41 -17.88
N LEU A 460 7.31 11.93 -17.88
CA LEU A 460 6.17 11.26 -17.24
C LEU A 460 5.61 10.23 -18.21
N ILE A 461 5.67 8.95 -17.84
CA ILE A 461 5.29 7.86 -18.74
C ILE A 461 4.00 7.15 -18.31
N VAL A 462 3.60 7.33 -17.05
CA VAL A 462 2.36 6.77 -16.50
C VAL A 462 1.87 7.62 -15.33
N GLY A 463 0.56 7.83 -15.26
CA GLY A 463 -0.12 8.36 -14.09
C GLY A 463 -1.05 7.30 -13.52
N SER A 464 -0.83 6.91 -12.28
CA SER A 464 -1.70 5.96 -11.57
C SER A 464 -2.11 6.57 -10.24
N SER A 465 -3.42 6.66 -10.04
CA SER A 465 -4.06 7.18 -8.84
C SER A 465 -5.42 6.49 -8.69
N ASP A 466 -6.12 6.75 -7.58
CA ASP A 466 -7.53 6.42 -7.53
C ASP A 466 -8.30 7.09 -8.68
N ILE A 467 -9.49 6.58 -8.98
CA ILE A 467 -10.26 6.99 -10.15
C ILE A 467 -10.60 8.51 -10.13
N PRO A 468 -11.06 9.10 -9.00
CA PRO A 468 -11.24 10.53 -8.88
C PRO A 468 -9.98 11.35 -9.16
N ALA A 469 -8.83 11.00 -8.54
CA ALA A 469 -7.59 11.74 -8.70
C ALA A 469 -7.01 11.60 -10.11
N THR A 470 -7.03 10.41 -10.70
CA THR A 470 -6.62 10.19 -12.11
C THR A 470 -7.39 11.11 -13.04
N ARG A 471 -8.71 11.23 -12.86
CA ARG A 471 -9.54 12.11 -13.68
C ARG A 471 -9.25 13.58 -13.46
N LYS A 472 -9.00 14.01 -12.21
CA LYS A 472 -8.57 15.37 -11.89
C LYS A 472 -7.25 15.70 -12.61
N LEU A 473 -6.26 14.80 -12.52
CA LEU A 473 -4.93 15.00 -13.09
C LEU A 473 -4.95 15.13 -14.61
N PHE A 474 -5.69 14.27 -15.31
CA PHE A 474 -5.67 14.22 -16.78
C PHE A 474 -6.81 15.03 -17.44
N GLY A 475 -7.60 15.77 -16.65
CA GLY A 475 -8.67 16.62 -17.16
C GLY A 475 -9.88 15.83 -17.68
N HIS A 476 -10.14 14.64 -17.14
CA HIS A 476 -11.29 13.81 -17.51
C HIS A 476 -12.55 14.14 -16.70
N GLY A 477 -13.70 13.84 -17.30
CA GLY A 477 -15.01 13.89 -16.67
C GLY A 477 -15.23 12.77 -15.65
N SER A 478 -16.23 12.94 -14.78
CA SER A 478 -16.61 11.96 -13.75
C SER A 478 -16.93 10.57 -14.33
N ALA A 479 -16.80 9.53 -13.50
CA ALA A 479 -17.27 8.18 -13.80
C ALA A 479 -18.76 8.12 -14.15
N VAL A 480 -19.52 9.08 -13.66
CA VAL A 480 -20.96 9.21 -13.90
C VAL A 480 -21.26 9.79 -15.29
N MET A 481 -20.23 10.16 -16.06
CA MET A 481 -20.38 10.69 -17.42
C MET A 481 -19.77 9.79 -18.49
N LYS A 482 -18.47 9.47 -18.36
CA LYS A 482 -17.71 8.77 -19.41
C LYS A 482 -16.52 7.99 -18.83
N CYS A 483 -16.16 6.90 -19.50
CA CYS A 483 -14.87 6.25 -19.32
C CYS A 483 -13.71 7.19 -19.72
N HIS A 484 -12.59 7.14 -18.98
CA HIS A 484 -11.40 7.93 -19.32
C HIS A 484 -10.44 7.20 -20.29
N ARG A 485 -10.73 5.93 -20.61
CA ARG A 485 -9.94 5.07 -21.50
C ARG A 485 -10.56 4.89 -22.88
N CYS A 486 -11.90 4.89 -22.97
CA CYS A 486 -12.64 4.60 -24.19
C CYS A 486 -13.78 5.60 -24.41
N GLU A 487 -14.41 5.52 -25.58
CA GLU A 487 -15.51 6.42 -25.94
C GLU A 487 -16.84 6.15 -25.20
N LYS A 488 -16.93 5.04 -24.44
CA LYS A 488 -18.16 4.65 -23.75
C LYS A 488 -18.60 5.69 -22.71
N ARG A 489 -19.84 6.15 -22.87
CA ARG A 489 -20.55 7.02 -21.91
C ARG A 489 -21.45 6.18 -21.02
N SER A 490 -21.63 6.63 -19.79
CA SER A 490 -22.62 6.02 -18.90
C SER A 490 -24.03 6.43 -19.30
N ILE A 491 -24.98 5.53 -19.05
CA ILE A 491 -26.41 5.73 -19.28
C ILE A 491 -27.08 6.00 -17.94
N TYR A 492 -28.01 6.95 -17.88
CA TYR A 492 -28.82 7.21 -16.69
C TYR A 492 -30.10 6.39 -16.75
N SER A 493 -30.32 5.55 -15.74
CA SER A 493 -31.60 4.88 -15.54
C SER A 493 -32.50 5.72 -14.65
N GLY A 494 -33.62 6.20 -15.20
CA GLY A 494 -34.64 6.95 -14.46
C GLY A 494 -35.37 6.10 -13.43
N GLU A 495 -35.57 4.82 -13.71
CA GLU A 495 -36.22 3.87 -12.80
C GLU A 495 -35.40 3.66 -11.51
N TYR A 496 -34.09 3.43 -11.66
CA TYR A 496 -33.19 3.16 -10.53
C TYR A 496 -32.49 4.39 -9.97
N ASN A 497 -32.72 5.57 -10.56
CA ASN A 497 -32.06 6.84 -10.23
C ASN A 497 -30.52 6.72 -10.12
N LYS A 498 -29.90 5.98 -11.05
CA LYS A 498 -28.45 5.75 -11.06
C LYS A 498 -27.88 5.67 -12.47
N THR A 499 -26.60 6.02 -12.62
CA THR A 499 -25.87 5.83 -13.87
C THR A 499 -25.16 4.48 -13.92
N HIS A 500 -25.09 3.88 -15.09
CA HIS A 500 -24.47 2.59 -15.32
C HIS A 500 -23.74 2.51 -16.68
N TYR A 501 -22.97 1.45 -16.88
CA TYR A 501 -22.17 1.16 -18.07
C TYR A 501 -22.64 -0.11 -18.78
N GLY A 502 -23.93 -0.45 -18.64
CA GLY A 502 -24.53 -1.61 -19.32
C GLY A 502 -24.60 -1.44 -20.85
N GLY A 503 -25.11 -2.45 -21.55
CA GLY A 503 -25.10 -2.56 -23.01
C GLY A 503 -23.78 -3.09 -23.54
N ASP A 504 -23.40 -2.73 -24.77
CA ASP A 504 -22.22 -3.30 -25.44
C ASP A 504 -20.93 -3.20 -24.60
N HIS A 505 -20.34 -4.35 -24.27
CA HIS A 505 -19.10 -4.46 -23.50
C HIS A 505 -17.85 -4.48 -24.39
N ASN A 506 -18.02 -4.41 -25.71
CA ASN A 506 -16.94 -4.02 -26.59
C ASN A 506 -16.66 -2.53 -26.47
N TYR A 507 -15.42 -2.15 -26.75
CA TYR A 507 -14.98 -0.79 -26.59
C TYR A 507 -13.86 -0.48 -27.57
N GLU A 508 -13.80 0.79 -27.95
CA GLU A 508 -12.70 1.36 -28.72
C GLU A 508 -11.96 2.36 -27.84
N ILE A 509 -10.64 2.20 -27.77
CA ILE A 509 -9.77 3.09 -26.99
C ILE A 509 -9.84 4.50 -27.58
N SER A 510 -10.02 5.49 -26.71
CA SER A 510 -10.07 6.90 -27.10
C SER A 510 -8.74 7.37 -27.68
N THR A 511 -8.78 8.33 -28.59
CA THR A 511 -7.54 8.94 -29.11
C THR A 511 -7.12 10.16 -28.28
N ALA A 512 -5.81 10.32 -28.07
CA ALA A 512 -5.27 11.50 -27.40
C ALA A 512 -5.58 12.82 -28.15
N LYS A 513 -5.75 12.75 -29.48
CA LYS A 513 -5.97 13.91 -30.35
C LYS A 513 -7.28 14.63 -30.05
N SER A 514 -8.39 13.90 -29.91
CA SER A 514 -9.69 14.48 -29.59
C SER A 514 -9.69 15.08 -28.18
N HIS A 515 -9.12 14.38 -27.19
CA HIS A 515 -9.00 14.87 -25.82
C HIS A 515 -8.22 16.19 -25.77
N LYS A 516 -7.03 16.25 -26.40
CA LYS A 516 -6.23 17.48 -26.45
C LYS A 516 -7.02 18.62 -27.09
N LYS A 517 -7.69 18.39 -28.22
CA LYS A 517 -8.52 19.41 -28.87
C LYS A 517 -9.58 19.98 -27.92
N TYR A 518 -10.38 19.11 -27.30
CA TYR A 518 -11.43 19.53 -26.38
C TYR A 518 -10.89 20.22 -25.13
N ALA A 519 -9.74 19.79 -24.61
CA ALA A 519 -9.10 20.46 -23.47
C ALA A 519 -8.65 21.89 -23.78
N HIS A 520 -8.14 22.15 -25.00
CA HIS A 520 -7.75 23.49 -25.43
C HIS A 520 -8.98 24.38 -25.68
N GLU A 521 -10.03 23.86 -26.30
CA GLU A 521 -11.31 24.57 -26.45
C GLU A 521 -11.89 24.96 -25.09
N TRP A 522 -11.83 24.06 -24.10
CA TRP A 522 -12.26 24.34 -22.73
C TRP A 522 -11.42 25.46 -22.08
N LEU A 523 -10.11 25.47 -22.30
CA LEU A 523 -9.22 26.52 -21.78
C LEU A 523 -9.56 27.90 -22.37
N GLN A 524 -9.96 27.95 -23.64
CA GLN A 524 -10.35 29.16 -24.36
C GLN A 524 -11.74 29.72 -23.99
N CYS A 525 -12.55 28.96 -23.23
CA CYS A 525 -13.84 29.46 -22.74
C CYS A 525 -13.66 30.67 -21.82
N ASN A 526 -14.29 31.78 -22.17
CA ASN A 526 -14.20 33.08 -21.48
C ASN A 526 -15.17 33.27 -20.30
N SER A 527 -15.89 32.22 -19.89
CA SER A 527 -16.78 32.27 -18.73
C SER A 527 -16.98 30.89 -18.12
N LYS A 528 -17.34 30.86 -16.82
CA LYS A 528 -17.67 29.64 -16.09
C LYS A 528 -18.79 28.84 -16.78
N ASN A 529 -19.87 29.51 -17.18
CA ASN A 529 -20.99 28.85 -17.87
C ASN A 529 -20.57 28.22 -19.21
N SER A 530 -19.70 28.88 -19.98
CA SER A 530 -19.16 28.33 -21.23
C SER A 530 -18.30 27.08 -20.96
N ARG A 531 -17.43 27.13 -19.95
CA ARG A 531 -16.63 25.97 -19.49
C ARG A 531 -17.51 24.81 -19.05
N ASP A 532 -18.55 25.07 -18.27
CA ASP A 532 -19.47 24.05 -17.76
C ASP A 532 -20.27 23.39 -18.91
N ASN A 533 -20.71 24.17 -19.89
CA ASN A 533 -21.42 23.64 -21.06
C ASN A 533 -20.50 22.81 -21.96
N HIS A 534 -19.26 23.26 -22.19
CA HIS A 534 -18.26 22.49 -22.92
C HIS A 534 -17.95 21.16 -22.21
N PHE A 535 -17.73 21.22 -20.89
CA PHE A 535 -17.49 20.04 -20.07
C PHE A 535 -18.66 19.05 -20.07
N LYS A 536 -19.90 19.51 -19.96
CA LYS A 536 -21.10 18.65 -20.07
C LYS A 536 -21.16 17.93 -21.42
N LYS A 537 -20.80 18.63 -22.51
CA LYS A 537 -20.83 18.09 -23.87
C LYS A 537 -19.71 17.07 -24.09
N HIS A 538 -18.47 17.42 -23.76
CA HIS A 538 -17.28 16.63 -24.14
C HIS A 538 -16.72 15.76 -23.01
N GLY A 539 -17.00 16.09 -21.75
CA GLY A 539 -16.45 15.41 -20.59
C GLY A 539 -14.95 15.63 -20.40
N VAL A 540 -14.40 16.73 -20.93
CA VAL A 540 -12.96 17.03 -20.92
C VAL A 540 -12.72 18.45 -20.42
N ARG A 541 -11.61 18.65 -19.70
CA ARG A 541 -11.13 19.94 -19.20
C ARG A 541 -9.64 20.08 -19.45
N TRP A 542 -9.16 21.30 -19.29
CA TRP A 542 -7.73 21.55 -19.29
C TRP A 542 -7.02 20.87 -18.11
N SER A 543 -5.87 20.27 -18.42
CA SER A 543 -4.87 19.85 -17.44
C SER A 543 -3.53 20.43 -17.84
N GLU A 544 -2.79 20.97 -16.87
CA GLU A 544 -1.42 21.45 -17.09
C GLU A 544 -0.49 20.35 -17.62
N LEU A 545 -0.77 19.07 -17.35
CA LEU A 545 -0.01 17.94 -17.89
C LEU A 545 -0.01 17.93 -19.43
N LEU A 546 -1.02 18.50 -20.09
CA LEU A 546 -1.11 18.57 -21.54
C LEU A 546 -0.10 19.53 -22.19
N ARG A 547 0.57 20.38 -21.40
CA ARG A 547 1.70 21.20 -21.86
C ARG A 547 2.93 20.34 -22.19
N LEU A 548 3.03 19.13 -21.63
CA LEU A 548 4.11 18.20 -21.93
C LEU A 548 3.89 17.64 -23.36
N PRO A 549 4.88 17.77 -24.26
CA PRO A 549 4.69 17.48 -25.69
C PRO A 549 4.33 16.02 -25.97
N TYR A 550 4.87 15.10 -25.15
CA TYR A 550 4.67 13.67 -25.25
C TYR A 550 3.41 13.15 -24.53
N MET A 551 2.65 14.02 -23.83
CA MET A 551 1.55 13.58 -22.97
C MET A 551 0.44 12.88 -23.74
N ASP A 552 0.11 11.65 -23.35
CA ASP A 552 -1.08 10.93 -23.81
C ASP A 552 -2.08 10.80 -22.65
N PRO A 553 -3.12 11.65 -22.58
CA PRO A 553 -4.06 11.65 -21.46
C PRO A 553 -4.99 10.43 -21.43
N ILE A 554 -5.00 9.60 -22.48
CA ILE A 554 -5.75 8.35 -22.50
C ILE A 554 -4.84 7.23 -22.02
N ARG A 555 -3.72 7.00 -22.70
CA ARG A 555 -2.80 5.90 -22.38
C ARG A 555 -2.14 6.09 -21.03
N PHE A 556 -1.70 7.31 -20.68
CA PHE A 556 -1.00 7.59 -19.42
C PHE A 556 -1.92 7.68 -18.21
N ALA A 557 -3.23 7.79 -18.39
CA ALA A 557 -4.20 7.63 -17.30
C ALA A 557 -4.45 6.12 -17.07
N ALA A 558 -3.62 5.48 -16.24
CA ALA A 558 -3.72 4.06 -15.95
C ALA A 558 -4.87 3.77 -14.96
N VAL A 559 -5.54 2.63 -15.14
CA VAL A 559 -6.55 2.14 -14.20
C VAL A 559 -5.86 1.40 -13.05
N ASP A 560 -5.85 1.97 -11.84
CA ASP A 560 -5.25 1.31 -10.68
C ASP A 560 -5.98 -0.01 -10.33
N PRO A 561 -5.30 -1.17 -10.35
CA PRO A 561 -5.91 -2.46 -10.05
C PRO A 561 -6.31 -2.60 -8.58
N MET A 562 -5.62 -1.93 -7.65
CA MET A 562 -5.94 -2.03 -6.22
C MET A 562 -7.34 -1.47 -5.92
N HIS A 563 -7.60 -0.23 -6.35
CA HIS A 563 -8.88 0.42 -6.18
C HIS A 563 -9.95 -0.18 -7.10
N CYS A 564 -9.60 -0.48 -8.36
CA CYS A 564 -10.58 -0.95 -9.33
C CYS A 564 -11.02 -2.40 -9.07
N LEU A 565 -10.09 -3.36 -8.98
CA LEU A 565 -10.43 -4.77 -8.80
C LEU A 565 -10.85 -5.06 -7.36
N PHE A 566 -10.04 -4.71 -6.37
CA PHE A 566 -10.23 -5.23 -5.00
C PHE A 566 -11.14 -4.35 -4.13
N LEU A 567 -10.96 -3.02 -4.13
CA LEU A 567 -11.91 -2.13 -3.42
C LEU A 567 -13.18 -1.83 -4.22
N GLY A 568 -13.12 -1.97 -5.55
CA GLY A 568 -14.20 -1.70 -6.47
C GLY A 568 -15.01 -2.96 -6.78
N VAL A 569 -14.57 -3.75 -7.76
CA VAL A 569 -15.33 -4.88 -8.33
C VAL A 569 -15.57 -5.99 -7.29
N ALA A 570 -14.53 -6.45 -6.59
CA ALA A 570 -14.62 -7.51 -5.59
C ALA A 570 -15.62 -7.17 -4.48
N LYS A 571 -15.41 -6.01 -3.83
CA LYS A 571 -16.31 -5.51 -2.80
C LYS A 571 -17.75 -5.37 -3.33
N TRP A 572 -17.91 -4.91 -4.57
CA TRP A 572 -19.21 -4.71 -5.17
C TRP A 572 -19.92 -6.04 -5.49
N ILE A 573 -19.23 -7.05 -6.05
CA ILE A 573 -19.80 -8.38 -6.27
C ILE A 573 -20.28 -8.97 -4.93
N ILE A 574 -19.41 -9.00 -3.92
CA ILE A 574 -19.75 -9.63 -2.64
C ILE A 574 -20.85 -8.86 -1.91
N LYS A 575 -20.73 -7.54 -1.76
CA LYS A 575 -21.70 -6.75 -0.99
C LYS A 575 -22.97 -6.43 -1.77
N SER A 576 -22.84 -5.91 -2.98
CA SER A 576 -23.98 -5.38 -3.74
C SER A 576 -24.75 -6.45 -4.49
N ILE A 577 -24.09 -7.49 -4.98
CA ILE A 577 -24.79 -8.65 -5.56
C ILE A 577 -25.11 -9.64 -4.43
N PHE A 578 -24.11 -10.30 -3.84
CA PHE A 578 -24.41 -11.48 -3.03
C PHE A 578 -25.12 -11.16 -1.72
N VAL A 579 -24.72 -10.12 -0.98
CA VAL A 579 -25.41 -9.77 0.28
C VAL A 579 -26.70 -8.98 0.00
N ASN A 580 -26.63 -7.85 -0.70
CA ASN A 580 -27.77 -6.94 -0.82
C ASN A 580 -28.93 -7.51 -1.66
N GLN A 581 -28.68 -8.44 -2.59
CA GLN A 581 -29.74 -9.16 -3.32
C GLN A 581 -30.22 -10.42 -2.58
N GLY A 582 -29.78 -10.63 -1.33
CA GLY A 582 -30.23 -11.73 -0.49
C GLY A 582 -29.71 -13.12 -0.88
N LYS A 583 -28.66 -13.21 -1.71
CA LYS A 583 -28.03 -14.50 -2.09
C LYS A 583 -27.26 -15.11 -0.92
N LEU A 584 -26.68 -14.27 -0.06
CA LEU A 584 -25.99 -14.64 1.17
C LEU A 584 -26.66 -13.98 2.36
N SER A 585 -27.30 -14.79 3.20
CA SER A 585 -27.80 -14.39 4.51
C SER A 585 -26.66 -14.24 5.52
N MET A 586 -26.89 -13.51 6.61
CA MET A 586 -25.94 -13.42 7.72
C MET A 586 -25.61 -14.79 8.33
N GLU A 587 -26.52 -15.76 8.26
CA GLU A 587 -26.25 -17.12 8.75
C GLU A 587 -25.29 -17.86 7.84
N GLN A 588 -25.48 -17.78 6.53
CA GLN A 588 -24.51 -18.30 5.56
C GLN A 588 -23.14 -17.63 5.71
N LEU A 589 -23.09 -16.32 6.03
CA LEU A 589 -21.82 -15.65 6.33
C LEU A 589 -21.14 -16.16 7.60
N ARG A 590 -21.89 -16.59 8.61
CA ARG A 590 -21.32 -17.25 9.81
C ARG A 590 -20.75 -18.63 9.46
N VAL A 591 -21.44 -19.41 8.64
CA VAL A 591 -20.91 -20.68 8.12
C VAL A 591 -19.64 -20.44 7.29
N ALA A 592 -19.64 -19.43 6.42
CA ALA A 592 -18.47 -19.06 5.64
C ALA A 592 -17.30 -18.61 6.53
N GLN A 593 -17.58 -17.87 7.62
CA GLN A 593 -16.59 -17.51 8.63
C GLN A 593 -15.99 -18.76 9.28
N GLN A 594 -16.83 -19.71 9.73
CA GLN A 594 -16.35 -20.96 10.32
C GLN A 594 -15.45 -21.72 9.33
N ARG A 595 -15.81 -21.80 8.05
CA ARG A 595 -14.95 -22.42 7.01
C ARG A 595 -13.62 -21.69 6.86
N MET A 596 -13.63 -20.35 6.92
CA MET A 596 -12.44 -19.52 6.83
C MET A 596 -11.49 -19.71 8.02
N ASP A 597 -12.03 -19.95 9.22
CA ASP A 597 -11.24 -20.13 10.45
C ASP A 597 -10.44 -21.46 10.46
N HIS A 598 -10.81 -22.43 9.61
CA HIS A 598 -10.12 -23.72 9.47
C HIS A 598 -9.03 -23.72 8.37
N VAL A 599 -8.65 -22.54 7.87
CA VAL A 599 -7.66 -22.39 6.79
C VAL A 599 -6.31 -22.01 7.35
N GLU A 600 -5.30 -22.81 7.00
CA GLU A 600 -3.92 -22.54 7.38
C GLU A 600 -3.20 -21.81 6.23
N LEU A 601 -3.06 -20.48 6.38
CA LEU A 601 -2.32 -19.68 5.42
C LEU A 601 -0.83 -19.55 5.80
N PRO A 602 0.06 -19.58 4.79
CA PRO A 602 1.41 -19.06 4.91
C PRO A 602 1.49 -17.68 5.55
N SER A 603 2.54 -17.46 6.36
CA SER A 603 2.77 -16.19 7.06
C SER A 603 3.05 -15.00 6.13
N ASP A 604 3.41 -15.25 4.87
CA ASP A 604 3.82 -14.24 3.89
C ASP A 604 2.70 -13.82 2.92
N ILE A 605 1.50 -14.41 2.97
CA ILE A 605 0.37 -14.10 2.07
C ILE A 605 -0.15 -12.66 2.24
N GLY A 606 0.15 -11.99 3.35
CA GLY A 606 -0.24 -10.60 3.60
C GLY A 606 -1.30 -10.48 4.68
N ARG A 607 -2.14 -9.44 4.60
CA ARG A 607 -3.18 -9.20 5.59
C ARG A 607 -4.39 -10.10 5.34
N ILE A 608 -4.64 -11.01 6.27
CA ILE A 608 -5.81 -11.89 6.26
C ILE A 608 -7.05 -11.12 6.74
N PRO A 609 -8.23 -11.32 6.14
CA PRO A 609 -9.49 -10.79 6.68
C PRO A 609 -9.75 -11.38 8.07
N PRO A 610 -9.83 -10.57 9.15
CA PRO A 610 -9.97 -11.12 10.50
C PRO A 610 -11.34 -11.73 10.72
N LYS A 611 -12.40 -11.11 10.19
CA LYS A 611 -13.76 -11.66 10.16
C LYS A 611 -14.55 -11.07 8.99
N ILE A 612 -15.38 -11.90 8.36
CA ILE A 612 -16.28 -11.55 7.26
C ILE A 612 -17.74 -11.38 7.72
N ALA A 613 -18.13 -12.00 8.84
CA ALA A 613 -19.45 -11.84 9.46
C ALA A 613 -19.52 -10.67 10.46
N ILE A 614 -18.85 -9.53 10.17
CA ILE A 614 -18.88 -8.31 11.01
C ILE A 614 -19.74 -7.21 10.37
N GLY A 615 -20.54 -6.58 11.24
CA GLY A 615 -21.43 -5.46 10.90
C GLY A 615 -22.80 -5.97 10.47
N ASN A 616 -23.72 -5.04 10.21
CA ASN A 616 -25.11 -5.37 9.91
C ASN A 616 -25.26 -6.14 8.58
N ASP A 617 -24.34 -5.92 7.63
CA ASP A 617 -24.39 -6.51 6.28
C ASP A 617 -23.14 -7.38 5.96
N GLY A 618 -22.34 -7.73 6.97
CA GLY A 618 -21.06 -8.41 6.76
C GLY A 618 -19.98 -7.57 6.02
N PHE A 619 -18.76 -8.11 5.98
CA PHE A 619 -17.58 -7.58 5.28
C PHE A 619 -17.26 -6.11 5.59
N SER A 620 -17.51 -5.69 6.83
CA SER A 620 -17.28 -4.30 7.25
C SER A 620 -15.79 -4.01 7.42
N ASN A 621 -15.32 -2.86 6.90
CA ASN A 621 -13.97 -2.33 7.08
C ASN A 621 -12.81 -3.22 6.58
N LEU A 622 -13.05 -4.06 5.57
CA LEU A 622 -11.95 -4.76 4.89
C LEU A 622 -11.13 -3.81 4.02
N THR A 623 -9.81 -3.86 4.19
CA THR A 623 -8.80 -3.15 3.37
C THR A 623 -8.64 -3.79 1.99
N ALA A 624 -8.01 -3.10 1.04
CA ALA A 624 -7.77 -3.62 -0.30
C ALA A 624 -6.98 -4.95 -0.31
N ASP A 625 -5.95 -5.07 0.53
CA ASP A 625 -5.12 -6.28 0.64
C ASP A 625 -5.93 -7.46 1.20
N GLN A 626 -6.85 -7.19 2.12
CA GLN A 626 -7.78 -8.18 2.66
C GLN A 626 -8.82 -8.60 1.61
N TRP A 627 -9.35 -7.68 0.81
CA TRP A 627 -10.24 -8.02 -0.31
C TRP A 627 -9.54 -8.87 -1.36
N LYS A 628 -8.30 -8.53 -1.72
CA LYS A 628 -7.47 -9.34 -2.61
C LYS A 628 -7.31 -10.77 -2.08
N THR A 629 -6.86 -10.89 -0.83
CA THR A 629 -6.68 -12.19 -0.16
C THR A 629 -8.00 -12.97 -0.09
N PHE A 630 -9.09 -12.30 0.27
CA PHE A 630 -10.42 -12.89 0.32
C PHE A 630 -10.85 -13.46 -1.04
N ILE A 631 -10.76 -12.67 -2.10
CA ILE A 631 -11.19 -13.09 -3.44
C ILE A 631 -10.33 -14.23 -3.97
N MET A 632 -9.01 -14.05 -3.96
CA MET A 632 -8.10 -14.99 -4.62
C MET A 632 -7.99 -16.34 -3.89
N ILE A 633 -8.19 -16.35 -2.57
CA ILE A 633 -7.95 -17.55 -1.74
C ILE A 633 -9.25 -18.09 -1.17
N TYR A 634 -10.06 -17.27 -0.52
CA TYR A 634 -11.17 -17.77 0.28
C TYR A 634 -12.47 -17.94 -0.52
N SER A 635 -12.79 -16.96 -1.36
CA SER A 635 -14.14 -16.76 -1.88
C SER A 635 -14.72 -17.98 -2.60
N THR A 636 -13.93 -18.65 -3.43
CA THR A 636 -14.37 -19.84 -4.18
C THR A 636 -14.71 -20.97 -3.21
N ASN A 637 -13.77 -21.38 -2.36
CA ASN A 637 -13.98 -22.55 -1.49
C ASN A 637 -15.09 -22.36 -0.45
N ILE A 638 -15.24 -21.17 0.12
CA ILE A 638 -16.17 -20.98 1.25
C ILE A 638 -17.58 -20.60 0.83
N LEU A 639 -17.77 -20.00 -0.36
CA LEU A 639 -19.07 -19.50 -0.82
C LEU A 639 -19.71 -20.37 -1.90
N TRP A 640 -18.98 -21.27 -2.58
CA TRP A 640 -19.45 -21.90 -3.82
C TRP A 640 -20.82 -22.56 -3.71
N ASP A 641 -21.01 -23.43 -2.73
CA ASP A 641 -22.24 -24.19 -2.50
C ASP A 641 -23.40 -23.31 -1.99
N MET A 642 -23.12 -22.08 -1.56
CA MET A 642 -24.12 -21.10 -1.13
C MET A 642 -24.67 -20.25 -2.28
N LEU A 643 -24.00 -20.28 -3.44
CA LEU A 643 -24.35 -19.48 -4.61
C LEU A 643 -25.08 -20.32 -5.67
N ASP A 644 -25.94 -19.66 -6.45
CA ASP A 644 -26.59 -20.29 -7.61
C ASP A 644 -25.61 -20.43 -8.80
N ASN A 645 -26.04 -21.09 -9.88
CA ASN A 645 -25.18 -21.37 -11.02
C ASN A 645 -24.68 -20.09 -11.73
N SER A 646 -25.49 -19.03 -11.79
CA SER A 646 -25.10 -17.77 -12.40
C SER A 646 -24.08 -17.05 -11.52
N ASP A 647 -24.32 -16.99 -10.20
CA ASP A 647 -23.44 -16.35 -9.24
C ASP A 647 -22.09 -17.06 -9.10
N ARG A 648 -22.07 -18.39 -9.16
CA ARG A 648 -20.83 -19.19 -9.23
C ARG A 648 -19.98 -18.82 -10.44
N LYS A 649 -20.61 -18.65 -11.61
CA LYS A 649 -19.91 -18.25 -12.84
C LYS A 649 -19.40 -16.81 -12.74
N ILE A 650 -20.18 -15.87 -12.19
CA ILE A 650 -19.71 -14.49 -11.95
C ILE A 650 -18.46 -14.49 -11.07
N LEU A 651 -18.51 -15.20 -9.94
CA LEU A 651 -17.38 -15.33 -9.03
C LEU A 651 -16.19 -16.03 -9.71
N GLY A 652 -16.44 -17.14 -10.40
CA GLY A 652 -15.43 -17.93 -11.09
C GLY A 652 -14.64 -17.13 -12.13
N HIS A 653 -15.34 -16.43 -13.03
CA HIS A 653 -14.72 -15.56 -14.04
C HIS A 653 -13.88 -14.44 -13.39
N PHE A 654 -14.40 -13.80 -12.34
CA PHE A 654 -13.70 -12.72 -11.66
C PHE A 654 -12.43 -13.21 -10.93
N VAL A 655 -12.53 -14.29 -10.16
CA VAL A 655 -11.40 -14.89 -9.43
C VAL A 655 -10.33 -15.37 -10.42
N TRP A 656 -10.74 -16.01 -11.51
CA TRP A 656 -9.82 -16.44 -12.56
C TRP A 656 -9.09 -15.24 -13.14
N ALA A 657 -9.79 -14.22 -13.62
CA ALA A 657 -9.18 -12.99 -14.15
C ALA A 657 -8.19 -12.35 -13.16
N CYS A 658 -8.54 -12.26 -11.87
CA CYS A 658 -7.65 -11.76 -10.83
C CYS A 658 -6.39 -12.63 -10.66
N ASN A 659 -6.52 -13.95 -10.70
CA ASN A 659 -5.39 -14.89 -10.64
C ASN A 659 -4.45 -14.73 -11.85
N LEU A 660 -4.99 -14.41 -13.03
CA LEU A 660 -4.17 -14.15 -14.22
C LEU A 660 -3.43 -12.81 -14.10
N LEU A 661 -4.15 -11.75 -13.76
CA LEU A 661 -3.62 -10.39 -13.70
C LEU A 661 -2.65 -10.17 -12.54
N ALA A 662 -2.84 -10.87 -11.42
CA ALA A 662 -1.95 -10.80 -10.27
C ALA A 662 -0.77 -11.78 -10.36
N ALA A 663 -0.58 -12.49 -11.47
CA ALA A 663 0.63 -13.27 -11.68
C ALA A 663 1.85 -12.36 -11.80
N ARG A 664 3.02 -12.83 -11.33
CA ARG A 664 4.27 -12.05 -11.40
C ARG A 664 4.76 -11.89 -12.83
N PHE A 665 4.54 -12.93 -13.63
CA PHE A 665 4.85 -12.97 -15.04
C PHE A 665 3.54 -13.25 -15.75
N ILE A 666 3.26 -12.48 -16.78
CA ILE A 666 2.00 -12.54 -17.50
C ILE A 666 2.33 -12.61 -18.99
N THR A 667 1.74 -13.53 -19.72
CA THR A 667 1.89 -13.62 -21.17
C THR A 667 0.80 -12.84 -21.89
N GLU A 668 0.98 -12.56 -23.19
CA GLU A 668 -0.08 -11.93 -23.99
C GLU A 668 -1.36 -12.79 -24.01
N ASP A 669 -1.25 -14.12 -24.00
CA ASP A 669 -2.42 -15.00 -23.95
C ASP A 669 -3.11 -14.96 -22.58
N ASP A 670 -2.35 -14.83 -21.50
CA ASP A 670 -2.93 -14.60 -20.17
C ASP A 670 -3.73 -13.29 -20.10
N LEU A 671 -3.25 -12.23 -20.78
CA LEU A 671 -3.93 -10.94 -20.83
C LEU A 671 -5.21 -11.01 -21.67
N LYS A 672 -5.19 -11.71 -22.81
CA LYS A 672 -6.39 -11.97 -23.63
C LYS A 672 -7.44 -12.74 -22.82
N GLU A 673 -7.03 -13.85 -22.19
CA GLU A 673 -7.91 -14.66 -21.37
C GLU A 673 -8.50 -13.84 -20.21
N ALA A 674 -7.69 -13.04 -19.51
CA ALA A 674 -8.18 -12.18 -18.44
C ALA A 674 -9.23 -11.17 -18.92
N GLN A 675 -8.99 -10.57 -20.09
CA GLN A 675 -9.91 -9.62 -20.71
C GLN A 675 -11.23 -10.29 -21.07
N GLU A 676 -11.20 -11.49 -21.65
CA GLU A 676 -12.39 -12.26 -21.97
C GLU A 676 -13.17 -12.67 -20.72
N ARG A 677 -12.51 -13.18 -19.68
CA ARG A 677 -13.19 -13.54 -18.44
C ARG A 677 -13.87 -12.32 -17.78
N LEU A 678 -13.24 -11.15 -17.80
CA LEU A 678 -13.88 -9.93 -17.28
C LEU A 678 -15.09 -9.49 -18.11
N LYS A 679 -15.04 -9.66 -19.44
CA LYS A 679 -16.20 -9.43 -20.32
C LYS A 679 -17.32 -10.42 -20.04
N ASP A 680 -17.01 -11.70 -19.90
CA ASP A 680 -18.01 -12.75 -19.61
C ASP A 680 -18.68 -12.53 -18.25
N MET A 681 -17.89 -12.13 -17.25
CA MET A 681 -18.42 -11.67 -15.95
C MET A 681 -19.39 -10.49 -16.12
N ALA A 682 -19.02 -9.47 -16.90
CA ALA A 682 -19.87 -8.30 -17.12
C ALA A 682 -21.19 -8.68 -17.82
N HIS A 683 -21.13 -9.45 -18.91
CA HIS A 683 -22.33 -9.93 -19.62
C HIS A 683 -23.23 -10.75 -18.70
N LEU A 684 -22.64 -11.62 -17.87
CA LEU A 684 -23.41 -12.47 -16.97
C LEU A 684 -24.10 -11.66 -15.86
N ILE A 685 -23.42 -10.64 -15.31
CA ILE A 685 -24.04 -9.69 -14.37
C ILE A 685 -25.19 -8.95 -15.04
N GLU A 686 -24.98 -8.42 -16.24
CA GLU A 686 -26.01 -7.67 -16.97
C GLU A 686 -27.23 -8.55 -17.31
N ASN A 687 -27.01 -9.76 -17.80
CA ASN A 687 -28.09 -10.70 -18.13
C ASN A 687 -28.87 -11.18 -16.91
N THR A 688 -28.21 -11.30 -15.75
CA THR A 688 -28.83 -11.84 -14.53
C THR A 688 -29.52 -10.75 -13.70
N TYR A 689 -28.90 -9.57 -13.60
CA TYR A 689 -29.30 -8.51 -12.67
C TYR A 689 -29.75 -7.22 -13.36
N GLY A 690 -29.48 -7.07 -14.65
CA GLY A 690 -29.81 -5.87 -15.42
C GLY A 690 -28.60 -4.97 -15.73
N PRO A 691 -28.67 -4.15 -16.78
CA PRO A 691 -27.59 -3.28 -17.23
C PRO A 691 -27.17 -2.24 -16.16
N GLU A 692 -28.07 -1.91 -15.25
CA GLU A 692 -27.88 -0.94 -14.17
C GLU A 692 -26.95 -1.44 -13.06
N PHE A 693 -26.61 -2.73 -13.06
CA PHE A 693 -25.60 -3.33 -12.18
C PHE A 693 -24.18 -3.18 -12.75
N ILE A 694 -24.01 -2.82 -14.01
CA ILE A 694 -22.68 -2.59 -14.57
C ILE A 694 -22.14 -1.23 -14.11
N THR A 695 -21.30 -1.26 -13.08
CA THR A 695 -20.68 -0.06 -12.51
C THR A 695 -19.51 0.44 -13.34
N SER A 696 -19.09 1.67 -13.08
CA SER A 696 -17.88 2.23 -13.69
C SER A 696 -16.62 1.40 -13.39
N ASN A 697 -16.52 0.77 -12.22
CA ASN A 697 -15.39 -0.09 -11.87
C ASN A 697 -15.39 -1.39 -12.68
N ILE A 698 -16.57 -2.00 -12.90
CA ILE A 698 -16.66 -3.20 -13.77
C ILE A 698 -16.19 -2.86 -15.18
N HIS A 699 -16.66 -1.74 -15.73
CA HIS A 699 -16.25 -1.32 -17.06
C HIS A 699 -14.75 -0.96 -17.12
N LEU A 700 -14.22 -0.24 -16.13
CA LEU A 700 -12.80 0.10 -16.06
C LEU A 700 -11.89 -1.12 -15.90
N ALA A 701 -12.36 -2.17 -15.21
CA ALA A 701 -11.61 -3.41 -15.06
C ALA A 701 -11.32 -4.06 -16.42
N LEU A 702 -12.21 -3.91 -17.42
CA LEU A 702 -11.99 -4.40 -18.78
C LEU A 702 -10.72 -3.83 -19.42
N HIS A 703 -10.28 -2.63 -19.01
CA HIS A 703 -9.09 -1.95 -19.52
C HIS A 703 -7.79 -2.29 -18.76
N ILE A 704 -7.84 -3.07 -17.67
CA ILE A 704 -6.64 -3.45 -16.92
C ILE A 704 -5.68 -4.30 -17.78
N PRO A 705 -6.14 -5.28 -18.59
CA PRO A 705 -5.28 -5.95 -19.56
C PRO A 705 -4.57 -5.00 -20.53
N ASP A 706 -5.26 -3.96 -21.01
CA ASP A 706 -4.64 -2.94 -21.88
C ASP A 706 -3.58 -2.12 -21.13
N CYS A 707 -3.84 -1.78 -19.86
CA CYS A 707 -2.83 -1.15 -19.00
C CYS A 707 -1.62 -2.07 -18.78
N CYS A 708 -1.83 -3.39 -18.67
CA CYS A 708 -0.73 -4.34 -18.55
C CYS A 708 0.11 -4.42 -19.83
N ARG A 709 -0.53 -4.35 -21.00
CA ARG A 709 0.20 -4.25 -22.29
C ARG A 709 1.04 -2.98 -22.38
N ASP A 710 0.57 -1.87 -21.80
CA ASP A 710 1.28 -0.60 -21.78
C ASP A 710 2.42 -0.56 -20.75
N TYR A 711 2.23 -1.15 -19.56
CA TYR A 711 3.09 -0.96 -18.38
C TYR A 711 3.62 -2.23 -17.72
N GLY A 712 3.48 -3.40 -18.35
CA GLY A 712 3.84 -4.68 -17.76
C GLY A 712 2.85 -5.13 -16.67
N PRO A 713 3.23 -6.06 -15.77
CA PRO A 713 2.32 -6.62 -14.78
C PRO A 713 1.72 -5.56 -13.85
N ILE A 714 0.56 -5.83 -13.23
CA ILE A 714 -0.15 -4.87 -12.35
C ILE A 714 0.74 -4.30 -11.23
N TYR A 715 1.74 -5.07 -10.81
CA TYR A 715 2.73 -4.71 -9.80
C TYR A 715 3.59 -3.50 -10.15
N SER A 716 3.71 -3.18 -11.44
CA SER A 716 4.48 -2.05 -11.95
C SER A 716 3.81 -0.70 -11.66
N TYR A 717 2.47 -0.67 -11.52
CA TYR A 717 1.69 0.57 -11.45
C TYR A 717 0.53 0.57 -10.43
N TRP A 718 0.39 -0.46 -9.61
CA TRP A 718 -0.61 -0.50 -8.54
C TRP A 718 -0.24 0.42 -7.35
N LEU A 719 -1.24 0.78 -6.53
CA LEU A 719 -1.08 1.85 -5.53
C LEU A 719 -0.80 1.40 -4.09
N PHE A 720 -0.69 0.11 -3.81
CA PHE A 720 -0.30 -0.39 -2.47
C PHE A 720 0.96 0.29 -1.87
N PRO A 721 2.02 0.60 -2.64
CA PRO A 721 3.18 1.31 -2.11
C PRO A 721 2.90 2.76 -1.72
N PHE A 722 2.10 3.49 -2.51
CA PHE A 722 1.77 4.90 -2.25
C PHE A 722 0.83 5.06 -1.06
N GLU A 723 -0.16 4.17 -0.91
CA GLU A 723 -1.03 4.12 0.27
C GLU A 723 -0.23 3.92 1.57
N ARG A 724 0.79 3.05 1.52
CA ARG A 724 1.69 2.85 2.66
C ARG A 724 2.52 4.10 2.94
N LEU A 725 3.00 4.76 1.89
CA LEU A 725 3.77 6.00 2.02
C LEU A 725 2.92 7.09 2.66
N ASN A 726 1.65 7.25 2.24
CA ASN A 726 0.69 8.16 2.86
C ASN A 726 0.44 7.82 4.33
N GLY A 727 0.23 6.54 4.66
CA GLY A 727 0.11 6.09 6.04
C GLY A 727 1.37 6.32 6.87
N TYR A 728 2.55 6.29 6.26
CA TYR A 728 3.82 6.61 6.92
C TYR A 728 3.95 8.11 7.17
N ILE A 729 3.70 8.94 6.16
CA ILE A 729 3.78 10.40 6.24
C ILE A 729 2.73 10.96 7.20
N GLY A 730 1.48 10.50 7.11
CA GLY A 730 0.41 10.89 8.01
C GLY A 730 0.61 10.46 9.47
N SER A 731 1.58 9.58 9.74
CA SER A 731 1.93 9.15 11.10
C SER A 731 3.08 9.93 11.74
N TYR A 732 3.67 10.89 11.02
CA TYR A 732 4.73 11.71 11.60
C TYR A 732 4.17 12.63 12.69
N PRO A 733 4.90 12.78 13.81
CA PRO A 733 4.57 13.79 14.80
C PRO A 733 4.55 15.16 14.13
N ASN A 734 3.50 15.92 14.37
CA ASN A 734 3.35 17.26 13.83
C ASN A 734 2.70 18.19 14.85
N SER A 735 2.92 19.49 14.67
CA SER A 735 2.43 20.55 15.56
C SER A 735 0.93 20.85 15.45
N ASN A 736 0.21 20.15 14.55
CA ASN A 736 -1.15 20.47 14.08
C ASN A 736 -1.30 21.88 13.47
N ARG A 737 -0.21 22.59 13.18
CA ARG A 737 -0.19 23.93 12.57
C ARG A 737 0.59 23.87 11.27
N GLN A 738 0.04 24.39 10.17
CA GLN A 738 0.71 24.41 8.84
C GLN A 738 1.38 23.06 8.48
N ILE A 739 0.56 22.00 8.45
CA ILE A 739 0.98 20.61 8.35
C ILE A 739 1.83 20.35 7.10
N GLU A 740 1.42 20.89 5.95
CA GLU A 740 2.01 20.55 4.66
C GLU A 740 3.48 21.01 4.59
N PRO A 741 3.84 22.25 4.96
CA PRO A 741 5.23 22.65 5.14
C PRO A 741 6.00 21.81 6.17
N GLU A 742 5.39 21.45 7.30
CA GLU A 742 6.04 20.67 8.36
C GLU A 742 6.39 19.25 7.87
N LEU A 743 5.43 18.55 7.25
CA LEU A 743 5.63 17.24 6.65
C LEU A 743 6.72 17.28 5.57
N MET A 744 6.74 18.31 4.72
CA MET A 744 7.78 18.47 3.71
C MET A 744 9.17 18.58 4.34
N LYS A 745 9.32 19.33 5.44
CA LYS A 745 10.60 19.42 6.16
C LYS A 745 11.03 18.07 6.72
N ILE A 746 10.11 17.32 7.33
CA ILE A 746 10.41 15.99 7.89
C ILE A 746 10.87 15.03 6.79
N VAL A 747 10.16 15.00 5.67
CA VAL A 747 10.45 14.11 4.54
C VAL A 747 11.80 14.44 3.90
N LEU A 748 12.08 15.71 3.64
CA LEU A 748 13.36 16.12 3.03
C LEU A 748 14.54 15.91 3.99
N LYS A 749 14.35 16.17 5.30
CA LYS A 749 15.33 15.80 6.34
C LYS A 749 15.63 14.31 6.27
N ASN A 750 14.60 13.46 6.26
CA ASN A 750 14.78 12.01 6.24
C ASN A 750 15.48 11.54 4.95
N THR A 751 15.15 12.14 3.80
CA THR A 751 15.82 11.87 2.51
C THR A 751 17.31 12.21 2.56
N LEU A 752 17.68 13.31 3.22
CA LEU A 752 19.07 13.71 3.43
C LEU A 752 19.81 12.75 4.36
N ILE A 753 19.18 12.31 5.45
CA ILE A 753 19.74 11.27 6.32
C ILE A 753 19.97 9.98 5.53
N ASP A 754 18.98 9.54 4.76
CA ASP A 754 19.08 8.33 3.93
C ASP A 754 20.20 8.44 2.89
N TYR A 755 20.43 9.62 2.31
CA TYR A 755 21.60 9.89 1.47
C TYR A 755 22.92 9.66 2.23
N HIS A 756 23.11 10.29 3.39
CA HIS A 756 24.37 10.17 4.15
C HIS A 756 24.63 8.75 4.68
N LEU A 757 23.58 7.98 4.95
CA LEU A 757 23.69 6.57 5.31
C LEU A 757 24.17 5.68 4.15
N THR A 758 24.13 6.15 2.91
CA THR A 758 24.73 5.43 1.76
C THR A 758 26.23 5.69 1.59
N CYS A 759 26.78 6.70 2.26
CA CYS A 759 28.21 7.00 2.24
C CYS A 759 29.00 5.97 3.07
N LYS A 760 30.29 5.81 2.74
CA LYS A 760 31.22 5.02 3.56
C LYS A 760 31.80 5.88 4.67
N TRP A 761 31.81 5.34 5.88
CA TRP A 761 32.32 6.00 7.10
C TRP A 761 33.46 5.19 7.70
N THR A 762 34.50 5.85 8.20
CA THR A 762 35.74 5.16 8.60
C THR A 762 35.63 4.39 9.91
N SER A 763 34.75 4.76 10.84
CA SER A 763 34.65 4.07 12.13
C SER A 763 33.91 2.73 12.05
N GLY A 764 33.05 2.56 11.04
CA GLY A 764 32.19 1.38 10.87
C GLY A 764 31.09 1.25 11.95
N LEU A 765 30.80 2.31 12.72
CA LEU A 765 29.74 2.30 13.73
C LEU A 765 28.38 2.08 13.07
N LEU A 766 28.09 2.81 12.00
CA LEU A 766 26.82 2.68 11.28
C LEU A 766 26.63 1.26 10.71
N ASP A 767 27.67 0.69 10.11
CA ASP A 767 27.61 -0.67 9.54
C ASP A 767 27.23 -1.73 10.57
N LYS A 768 27.72 -1.59 11.81
CA LYS A 768 27.45 -2.53 12.92
C LYS A 768 26.11 -2.27 13.61
N SER A 769 25.60 -1.04 13.59
CA SER A 769 24.48 -0.61 14.44
C SER A 769 23.16 -0.42 13.69
N LEU A 770 23.18 -0.17 12.38
CA LEU A 770 21.96 0.03 11.59
C LEU A 770 21.08 -1.23 11.53
N CYS A 771 21.66 -2.43 11.72
CA CYS A 771 20.90 -3.67 11.81
C CYS A 771 19.88 -3.66 12.97
N LEU A 772 20.14 -2.88 14.02
CA LEU A 772 19.24 -2.69 15.16
C LEU A 772 17.98 -1.87 14.80
N LEU A 773 18.05 -1.07 13.74
CA LEU A 773 16.96 -0.21 13.27
C LEU A 773 16.16 -0.82 12.13
N MET A 774 16.55 -2.01 11.65
CA MET A 774 15.91 -2.64 10.49
C MET A 774 14.40 -2.84 10.72
N ALA A 775 13.62 -2.43 9.71
CA ALA A 775 12.21 -2.72 9.69
C ALA A 775 11.99 -4.24 9.59
N ARG A 776 10.89 -4.73 10.18
CA ARG A 776 10.42 -6.09 9.88
C ARG A 776 10.15 -6.17 8.38
N LYS A 777 10.55 -7.27 7.73
CA LYS A 777 10.25 -7.50 6.31
C LYS A 777 8.75 -7.39 6.08
N THR A 778 8.35 -6.57 5.11
CA THR A 778 6.95 -6.46 4.70
C THR A 778 6.51 -7.74 4.00
N VAL A 779 5.22 -8.09 4.13
CA VAL A 779 4.64 -9.34 3.63
C VAL A 779 3.50 -9.05 2.63
N GLY A 780 3.09 -10.06 1.86
CA GLY A 780 1.97 -9.98 0.92
C GLY A 780 2.17 -8.96 -0.19
N SER A 781 1.09 -8.24 -0.54
CA SER A 781 1.11 -7.17 -1.56
C SER A 781 2.04 -6.00 -1.20
N LEU A 782 2.57 -5.99 0.02
CA LEU A 782 3.46 -4.97 0.53
C LEU A 782 4.95 -5.36 0.45
N ALA A 783 5.27 -6.62 0.13
CA ALA A 783 6.64 -7.12 0.07
C ALA A 783 7.42 -6.56 -1.14
N LEU A 784 8.64 -6.09 -0.89
CA LEU A 784 9.60 -5.76 -1.95
C LEU A 784 10.23 -7.07 -2.45
N THR A 785 10.24 -7.27 -3.76
CA THR A 785 10.65 -8.54 -4.40
C THR A 785 11.83 -8.24 -5.31
N GLU A 786 12.97 -8.90 -5.08
CA GLU A 786 14.12 -8.85 -5.99
C GLU A 786 13.87 -9.83 -7.14
N GLU A 787 13.97 -9.35 -8.38
CA GLU A 787 13.87 -10.18 -9.57
C GLU A 787 15.27 -10.39 -10.16
N ARG A 788 15.62 -11.64 -10.46
CA ARG A 788 16.89 -12.04 -11.08
C ARG A 788 16.64 -12.54 -12.49
N GLU A 789 17.54 -12.26 -13.44
CA GLU A 789 17.44 -12.77 -14.81
C GLU A 789 17.42 -14.30 -14.87
N GLU A 790 18.15 -14.95 -13.95
CA GLU A 790 18.12 -16.40 -13.71
C GLU A 790 16.69 -16.94 -13.50
N LEU A 791 15.79 -16.13 -12.92
CA LEU A 791 14.41 -16.51 -12.67
C LEU A 791 13.67 -16.75 -13.98
N GLN A 792 13.89 -15.92 -15.00
CA GLN A 792 13.21 -16.10 -16.29
C GLN A 792 13.63 -17.40 -16.98
N HIS A 793 14.93 -17.73 -16.93
CA HIS A 793 15.42 -19.01 -17.44
C HIS A 793 14.84 -20.19 -16.65
N PHE A 794 14.87 -20.13 -15.31
CA PHE A 794 14.26 -21.14 -14.44
C PHE A 794 12.78 -21.38 -14.76
N LEU A 795 12.00 -20.31 -14.97
CA LEU A 795 10.59 -20.41 -15.30
C LEU A 795 10.35 -20.98 -16.72
N SER A 796 11.30 -20.84 -17.66
CA SER A 796 11.20 -21.51 -18.96
C SER A 796 11.44 -23.02 -18.88
N MET A 797 12.29 -23.47 -17.95
CA MET A 797 12.63 -24.89 -17.78
C MET A 797 11.48 -25.72 -17.22
N ARG A 798 10.65 -25.15 -16.34
CA ARG A 798 9.54 -25.87 -15.65
C ARG A 798 8.49 -26.49 -16.60
N HIS A 799 8.44 -26.01 -17.85
CA HIS A 799 7.42 -26.36 -18.84
C HIS A 799 7.84 -27.49 -19.77
N ASN A 800 9.14 -27.75 -19.87
CA ASN A 800 9.66 -28.81 -20.72
C ASN A 800 9.44 -30.17 -20.04
N ILE A 801 8.39 -30.87 -20.47
CA ILE A 801 8.14 -32.27 -20.13
C ILE A 801 8.56 -33.19 -21.29
N SER A 802 8.76 -32.66 -22.50
CA SER A 802 9.16 -33.49 -23.64
C SER A 802 10.57 -34.03 -23.44
N THR A 803 10.71 -35.30 -23.78
CA THR A 803 11.88 -36.20 -23.69
C THR A 803 13.20 -35.67 -24.29
N PHE A 804 13.27 -34.43 -24.76
CA PHE A 804 14.45 -33.82 -25.37
C PHE A 804 15.29 -32.95 -24.42
N SER A 805 14.78 -32.50 -23.25
CA SER A 805 15.61 -31.83 -22.24
C SER A 805 15.41 -32.42 -20.84
N LYS A 806 16.30 -33.35 -20.46
CA LYS A 806 16.35 -33.88 -19.09
C LYS A 806 16.73 -32.77 -18.12
N ILE A 807 15.87 -32.47 -17.14
CA ILE A 807 16.20 -31.60 -16.01
C ILE A 807 16.93 -32.46 -14.99
N TYR A 808 18.23 -32.19 -14.82
CA TYR A 808 19.08 -32.97 -13.93
C TYR A 808 18.92 -32.54 -12.47
N GLY A 809 18.61 -31.27 -12.21
CA GLY A 809 18.74 -30.67 -10.87
C GLY A 809 20.13 -30.09 -10.61
N THR A 810 21.01 -30.07 -11.61
CA THR A 810 22.34 -29.42 -11.56
C THR A 810 22.31 -28.01 -12.15
N GLU A 811 21.17 -27.60 -12.70
CA GLU A 811 20.98 -26.29 -13.32
C GLU A 811 21.07 -25.17 -12.28
N THR A 812 21.36 -23.96 -12.75
CA THR A 812 21.48 -22.78 -11.90
C THR A 812 20.14 -22.41 -11.29
N LEU A 813 20.07 -22.40 -9.97
CA LEU A 813 18.88 -22.02 -9.20
C LEU A 813 18.85 -20.48 -9.00
N PRO A 814 17.77 -19.77 -9.38
CA PRO A 814 17.61 -18.34 -9.15
C PRO A 814 17.24 -18.05 -7.69
N GLY A 815 18.11 -18.43 -6.76
CA GLY A 815 17.85 -18.41 -5.34
C GLY A 815 18.81 -19.32 -4.60
N GLN A 816 18.37 -19.89 -3.48
CA GLN A 816 19.26 -20.68 -2.62
C GLN A 816 18.49 -21.60 -1.68
N MET A 817 19.18 -22.62 -1.20
CA MET A 817 18.73 -23.40 -0.05
C MET A 817 18.90 -22.58 1.24
N LEU A 818 17.90 -22.64 2.12
CA LEU A 818 17.81 -21.79 3.30
C LEU A 818 17.78 -22.62 4.60
N LYS A 819 18.33 -22.02 5.66
CA LYS A 819 18.43 -22.60 7.01
C LYS A 819 17.05 -22.89 7.64
N PRO A 820 16.93 -23.78 8.66
CA PRO A 820 17.99 -24.65 9.18
C PRO A 820 18.49 -25.62 8.10
N SER A 821 19.78 -25.93 8.17
CA SER A 821 20.44 -26.82 7.22
C SER A 821 21.29 -27.81 8.01
N TYR A 822 21.20 -29.07 7.63
CA TYR A 822 21.88 -30.18 8.27
C TYR A 822 22.85 -30.76 7.25
N PHE A 823 24.15 -30.62 7.52
CA PHE A 823 25.20 -31.01 6.57
C PHE A 823 25.70 -32.42 6.86
N LYS A 824 26.04 -33.16 5.80
CA LYS A 824 26.55 -34.54 5.88
C LYS A 824 25.62 -35.50 6.65
N VAL A 825 24.32 -35.39 6.44
CA VAL A 825 23.33 -36.31 7.02
C VAL A 825 23.47 -37.67 6.34
N ILE A 826 23.60 -38.74 7.12
CA ILE A 826 23.66 -40.10 6.59
C ILE A 826 22.32 -40.44 5.95
N MET A 827 22.37 -40.89 4.70
CA MET A 827 21.18 -41.19 3.91
C MET A 827 20.50 -42.48 4.42
N PRO A 828 19.18 -42.47 4.69
CA PRO A 828 18.43 -43.70 4.96
C PRO A 828 18.51 -44.68 3.79
N LEU A 829 18.48 -45.98 4.07
CA LEU A 829 18.61 -47.03 3.05
C LEU A 829 17.51 -46.94 1.98
N GLU A 830 16.29 -46.62 2.39
CA GLU A 830 15.14 -46.41 1.49
C GLU A 830 15.41 -45.27 0.51
N LEU A 831 15.84 -44.11 1.01
CA LEU A 831 16.18 -42.95 0.19
C LEU A 831 17.34 -43.25 -0.77
N ARG A 832 18.31 -44.04 -0.32
CA ARG A 832 19.43 -44.50 -1.18
C ARG A 832 18.94 -45.33 -2.34
N ASN A 833 18.01 -46.26 -2.10
CA ASN A 833 17.42 -47.08 -3.15
C ASN A 833 16.63 -46.20 -4.13
N PHE A 834 15.81 -45.28 -3.63
CA PHE A 834 15.04 -44.35 -4.46
C PHE A 834 15.94 -43.47 -5.32
N LEU A 835 17.02 -42.91 -4.75
CA LEU A 835 17.99 -42.08 -5.49
C LEU A 835 18.74 -42.91 -6.53
N CYS A 836 19.14 -44.14 -6.19
CA CYS A 836 19.84 -45.01 -7.13
C CYS A 836 18.99 -45.31 -8.36
N GLU A 837 17.73 -45.68 -8.16
CA GLU A 837 16.77 -45.90 -9.24
C GLU A 837 16.55 -44.61 -10.05
N TRP A 838 16.33 -43.48 -9.38
CA TRP A 838 16.11 -42.18 -10.01
C TRP A 838 17.28 -41.75 -10.90
N TYR A 839 18.52 -41.87 -10.41
CA TYR A 839 19.72 -41.55 -11.18
C TYR A 839 19.98 -42.52 -12.33
N SER A 840 19.65 -43.80 -12.14
CA SER A 840 19.76 -44.80 -13.21
C SER A 840 18.87 -44.44 -14.40
N ILE A 841 17.64 -43.97 -14.12
CA ILE A 841 16.70 -43.45 -15.12
C ILE A 841 17.23 -42.15 -15.75
N LEU A 842 17.68 -41.21 -14.92
CA LEU A 842 18.13 -39.89 -15.39
C LEU A 842 19.35 -40.00 -16.31
N TYR A 843 20.37 -40.75 -15.90
CA TYR A 843 21.63 -40.91 -16.62
C TYR A 843 21.67 -42.08 -17.59
N GLU A 844 20.61 -42.91 -17.66
CA GLU A 844 20.55 -44.13 -18.47
C GLU A 844 21.74 -45.07 -18.18
N LYS A 845 22.00 -45.30 -16.88
CA LYS A 845 23.10 -46.16 -16.40
C LYS A 845 22.57 -47.30 -15.52
N GLU A 846 23.34 -48.37 -15.39
CA GLU A 846 23.02 -49.48 -14.49
C GLU A 846 23.12 -49.04 -13.01
N GLN A 847 22.24 -49.59 -12.17
CA GLN A 847 22.19 -49.27 -10.74
C GLN A 847 23.52 -49.55 -10.01
N GLY A 848 24.24 -50.60 -10.41
CA GLY A 848 25.55 -50.95 -9.83
C GLY A 848 26.60 -49.87 -10.04
N GLU A 849 26.62 -49.21 -11.21
CA GLU A 849 27.52 -48.09 -11.49
C GLU A 849 27.14 -46.86 -10.67
N ILE A 850 25.85 -46.53 -10.63
CA ILE A 850 25.34 -45.38 -9.88
C ILE A 850 25.66 -45.50 -8.39
N LEU A 851 25.51 -46.70 -7.80
CA LEU A 851 25.88 -46.97 -6.41
C LEU A 851 27.37 -46.70 -6.14
N GLY A 852 28.24 -46.95 -7.12
CA GLY A 852 29.67 -46.67 -7.03
C GLY A 852 30.00 -45.17 -7.04
N PHE A 853 29.16 -44.34 -7.67
CA PHE A 853 29.36 -42.89 -7.76
C PHE A 853 28.64 -42.09 -6.66
N MET A 854 27.78 -42.73 -5.87
CA MET A 854 26.88 -42.08 -4.92
C MET A 854 27.55 -41.73 -3.59
N ASP A 855 27.49 -40.46 -3.19
CA ASP A 855 27.85 -40.08 -1.83
C ASP A 855 26.82 -40.66 -0.83
N LEU A 856 27.29 -41.21 0.29
CA LEU A 856 26.40 -41.80 1.31
C LEU A 856 25.75 -40.75 2.22
N VAL A 857 26.02 -39.47 1.96
CA VAL A 857 25.55 -38.34 2.75
C VAL A 857 24.89 -37.29 1.88
N VAL A 858 23.93 -36.57 2.48
CA VAL A 858 23.23 -35.45 1.86
C VAL A 858 23.33 -34.21 2.73
N ASN A 859 23.22 -33.03 2.11
CA ASN A 859 22.98 -31.80 2.85
C ASN A 859 21.48 -31.51 2.79
N GLN A 860 20.80 -31.53 3.94
CA GLN A 860 19.36 -31.26 4.03
C GLN A 860 19.12 -29.79 4.38
N HIS A 861 18.05 -29.24 3.82
CA HIS A 861 17.63 -27.86 4.01
C HIS A 861 16.14 -27.80 4.23
N ALA A 862 15.73 -27.00 5.22
CA ALA A 862 14.32 -26.85 5.55
C ALA A 862 13.54 -25.96 4.58
N ARG A 863 14.24 -25.13 3.81
CA ARG A 863 13.61 -24.08 3.00
C ARG A 863 14.33 -23.94 1.68
N LEU A 864 13.57 -23.59 0.66
CA LEU A 864 14.07 -23.28 -0.68
C LEU A 864 13.61 -21.88 -1.05
N GLN A 865 14.52 -21.06 -1.56
CA GLN A 865 14.20 -19.76 -2.13
C GLN A 865 14.29 -19.83 -3.65
N ILE A 866 13.23 -19.43 -4.34
CA ILE A 866 13.20 -19.21 -5.80
C ILE A 866 12.71 -17.78 -6.04
N GLY A 867 13.56 -16.91 -6.58
CA GLY A 867 13.33 -15.47 -6.62
C GLY A 867 13.10 -14.92 -5.21
N ALA A 868 11.93 -14.30 -4.98
CA ALA A 868 11.50 -13.87 -3.66
C ALA A 868 10.49 -14.81 -2.97
N GLU A 869 10.13 -15.93 -3.60
CA GLU A 869 9.30 -16.93 -2.96
C GLU A 869 10.14 -17.85 -2.08
N ILE A 870 9.62 -18.12 -0.87
CA ILE A 870 10.21 -19.07 0.07
C ILE A 870 9.24 -20.24 0.18
N PHE A 871 9.75 -21.41 -0.20
CA PHE A 871 9.09 -22.69 -0.06
C PHE A 871 9.57 -23.34 1.23
N GLY A 872 8.63 -23.83 2.03
CA GLY A 872 8.89 -24.51 3.29
C GLY A 872 8.97 -26.02 3.11
N SER A 873 9.17 -26.72 4.21
CA SER A 873 9.11 -28.18 4.29
C SER A 873 8.78 -28.64 5.71
N MET A 874 8.41 -29.91 5.86
CA MET A 874 7.98 -30.49 7.14
C MET A 874 9.10 -30.65 8.17
N ILE A 875 10.38 -30.69 7.76
CA ILE A 875 11.52 -30.78 8.70
C ILE A 875 11.64 -29.54 9.62
N SER A 876 10.91 -28.45 9.32
CA SER A 876 10.80 -27.29 10.19
C SER A 876 9.34 -27.06 10.58
N SER A 877 9.00 -27.44 11.83
CA SER A 877 7.65 -27.26 12.41
C SER A 877 7.15 -25.81 12.37
N LEU A 878 8.05 -24.82 12.33
CA LEU A 878 7.71 -23.41 12.20
C LEU A 878 7.17 -23.03 10.80
N GLN A 879 7.34 -23.89 9.78
CA GLN A 879 7.02 -23.59 8.38
C GLN A 879 6.19 -24.66 7.65
N GLU A 880 5.52 -25.56 8.38
CA GLU A 880 4.59 -26.56 7.81
C GLU A 880 3.59 -25.93 6.83
N ARG A 881 3.15 -24.70 7.10
CA ARG A 881 2.20 -23.95 6.28
C ARG A 881 2.69 -23.62 4.86
N ASN A 882 4.00 -23.75 4.60
CA ASN A 882 4.64 -23.49 3.32
C ASN A 882 5.18 -24.75 2.62
N ALA A 883 4.88 -25.95 3.16
CA ALA A 883 5.42 -27.21 2.64
C ALA A 883 4.68 -27.74 1.41
N ILE A 884 3.52 -27.18 1.05
CA ILE A 884 2.69 -27.71 -0.04
C ILE A 884 3.07 -27.02 -1.35
N ILE A 885 3.32 -27.84 -2.38
CA ILE A 885 3.69 -27.40 -3.71
C ILE A 885 2.78 -28.02 -4.77
N PHE A 886 2.68 -27.35 -5.92
CA PHE A 886 2.32 -27.99 -7.18
C PHE A 886 3.57 -28.20 -8.02
N ALA A 887 3.69 -29.36 -8.65
CA ALA A 887 4.74 -29.67 -9.62
C ALA A 887 4.20 -30.51 -10.78
N LYS A 888 4.84 -30.41 -11.94
CA LYS A 888 4.61 -31.36 -13.04
C LYS A 888 5.33 -32.67 -12.71
N TRP A 889 4.55 -33.72 -12.48
CA TRP A 889 5.00 -35.06 -12.13
C TRP A 889 4.15 -36.08 -12.89
N LYS A 890 4.68 -37.28 -13.11
CA LYS A 890 3.95 -38.41 -13.71
C LYS A 890 4.19 -39.61 -12.81
N ALA A 891 3.14 -40.16 -12.22
CA ALA A 891 3.25 -41.40 -11.43
C ALA A 891 3.55 -42.58 -12.36
N ALA A 892 4.32 -43.56 -11.91
CA ALA A 892 4.59 -44.80 -12.66
C ALA A 892 3.31 -45.51 -13.19
N ASN A 893 2.17 -45.33 -12.51
CA ASN A 893 0.88 -45.97 -12.84
C ASN A 893 -0.15 -45.01 -13.45
N ASP A 894 0.24 -43.76 -13.76
CA ASP A 894 -0.66 -42.73 -14.30
C ASP A 894 -0.14 -42.25 -15.65
N GLU A 895 -0.92 -42.46 -16.71
CA GLU A 895 -0.56 -42.00 -18.06
C GLU A 895 -0.76 -40.49 -18.26
N SER A 896 -1.39 -39.79 -17.30
CA SER A 896 -1.66 -38.35 -17.41
C SER A 896 -0.41 -37.50 -17.17
N ILE A 897 -0.28 -36.44 -17.95
CA ILE A 897 0.77 -35.42 -17.81
C ILE A 897 0.15 -34.21 -17.09
N ASP A 898 -0.26 -34.39 -15.84
CA ASP A 898 -0.94 -33.35 -15.07
C ASP A 898 -0.06 -32.78 -13.95
N ALA A 899 -0.42 -31.62 -13.42
CA ALA A 899 0.21 -31.05 -12.23
C ALA A 899 -0.31 -31.75 -10.97
N TYR A 900 0.60 -32.16 -10.08
CA TYR A 900 0.27 -32.81 -8.83
C TYR A 900 0.58 -31.93 -7.64
N SER A 901 -0.22 -32.08 -6.59
CA SER A 901 0.01 -31.46 -5.29
C SER A 901 0.73 -32.43 -4.36
N GLY A 902 1.75 -31.92 -3.65
CA GLY A 902 2.54 -32.70 -2.72
C GLY A 902 3.03 -31.91 -1.52
N GLU A 903 3.32 -32.62 -0.44
CA GLU A 903 3.87 -32.07 0.80
C GLU A 903 5.38 -32.35 0.87
N VAL A 904 6.18 -31.29 0.78
CA VAL A 904 7.64 -31.37 0.82
C VAL A 904 8.11 -31.68 2.22
N GLN A 905 8.83 -32.78 2.36
CA GLN A 905 9.40 -33.22 3.63
C GLN A 905 10.67 -32.44 3.97
N TYR A 906 11.58 -32.32 2.99
CA TYR A 906 12.78 -31.47 3.05
C TYR A 906 13.37 -31.29 1.65
N TYR A 907 14.19 -30.25 1.48
CA TYR A 907 15.05 -30.06 0.31
C TYR A 907 16.43 -30.62 0.62
N PHE A 908 17.16 -31.09 -0.38
CA PHE A 908 18.51 -31.56 -0.16
C PHE A 908 19.41 -31.43 -1.39
N GLU A 909 20.69 -31.36 -1.11
CA GLU A 909 21.77 -31.43 -2.08
C GLU A 909 22.42 -32.81 -1.99
N HIS A 910 22.60 -33.46 -3.14
CA HIS A 910 23.27 -34.74 -3.22
C HIS A 910 24.26 -34.75 -4.39
N THR A 911 25.44 -35.35 -4.20
CA THR A 911 26.52 -35.29 -5.19
C THR A 911 26.85 -36.68 -5.72
N LEU A 912 26.89 -36.82 -7.05
CA LEU A 912 27.46 -37.98 -7.73
C LEU A 912 28.89 -37.69 -8.17
N ARG A 913 29.83 -38.55 -7.80
CA ARG A 913 31.26 -38.44 -8.15
C ARG A 913 31.56 -39.26 -9.40
N PHE A 914 31.20 -38.71 -10.55
CA PHE A 914 31.56 -39.32 -11.82
C PHE A 914 33.07 -39.16 -12.10
N PRO A 915 33.67 -40.01 -12.96
CA PRO A 915 35.05 -39.86 -13.41
C PRO A 915 35.32 -38.50 -14.08
N GLU A 916 34.32 -37.91 -14.74
CA GLU A 916 34.44 -36.61 -15.42
C GLU A 916 34.34 -35.40 -14.45
N GLY A 917 33.99 -35.65 -13.18
CA GLY A 917 33.86 -34.63 -12.14
C GLY A 917 32.57 -34.78 -11.32
N PRO A 918 32.54 -34.22 -10.09
CA PRO A 918 31.36 -34.28 -9.24
C PRO A 918 30.21 -33.44 -9.81
N LYS A 919 28.99 -33.98 -9.75
CA LYS A 919 27.75 -33.28 -10.10
C LYS A 919 26.84 -33.23 -8.88
N THR A 920 26.48 -32.02 -8.44
CA THR A 920 25.59 -31.80 -7.29
C THR A 920 24.18 -31.48 -7.77
N HIS A 921 23.22 -32.26 -7.30
CA HIS A 921 21.81 -32.18 -7.66
C HIS A 921 21.00 -31.54 -6.53
N LEU A 922 20.13 -30.63 -6.88
CA LEU A 922 19.19 -29.93 -6.00
C LEU A 922 17.82 -30.60 -6.09
N LEU A 923 17.44 -31.32 -5.03
CA LEU A 923 16.26 -32.17 -5.01
C LEU A 923 15.32 -31.81 -3.85
N ALA A 924 14.06 -32.18 -3.99
CA ALA A 924 13.04 -32.15 -2.95
C ALA A 924 12.52 -33.57 -2.72
N TYR A 925 12.38 -33.96 -1.45
CA TYR A 925 11.69 -35.19 -1.06
C TYR A 925 10.22 -34.86 -0.79
N VAL A 926 9.30 -35.43 -1.57
CA VAL A 926 7.88 -35.03 -1.61
C VAL A 926 6.96 -36.23 -1.40
N LYS A 927 5.97 -36.07 -0.53
CA LYS A 927 4.82 -36.99 -0.43
C LYS A 927 3.67 -36.48 -1.28
N TRP A 928 3.30 -37.21 -2.33
CA TRP A 928 2.27 -36.80 -3.29
C TRP A 928 0.87 -37.19 -2.82
N TYR A 929 -0.08 -36.25 -2.85
CA TYR A 929 -1.49 -36.54 -2.54
C TYR A 929 -2.12 -37.37 -3.67
N LYS A 930 -2.98 -38.33 -3.31
CA LYS A 930 -3.77 -39.09 -4.30
C LYS A 930 -4.82 -38.20 -4.96
N CYS A 931 -4.98 -38.36 -6.27
CA CYS A 931 -6.01 -37.65 -7.04
C CYS A 931 -7.42 -38.04 -6.57
N ALA A 932 -8.35 -37.10 -6.68
CA ALA A 932 -9.77 -37.42 -6.56
C ALA A 932 -10.17 -38.45 -7.63
N PRO A 933 -11.15 -39.34 -7.35
CA PRO A 933 -11.48 -40.48 -8.23
C PRO A 933 -12.03 -40.09 -9.60
N SER A 934 -12.52 -38.85 -9.78
CA SER A 934 -12.97 -38.33 -11.07
C SER A 934 -12.59 -36.85 -11.23
N SER A 935 -12.52 -36.40 -12.48
CA SER A 935 -12.32 -35.00 -12.84
C SER A 935 -13.39 -34.09 -12.24
N ASP A 936 -14.65 -34.52 -12.23
CA ASP A 936 -15.77 -33.73 -11.71
C ASP A 936 -15.64 -33.46 -10.21
N ILE A 937 -15.07 -34.41 -9.46
CA ILE A 937 -14.79 -34.21 -8.03
C ILE A 937 -13.54 -33.33 -7.87
N ARG A 938 -12.46 -33.64 -8.61
CA ARG A 938 -11.21 -32.87 -8.54
C ARG A 938 -11.44 -31.39 -8.83
N PHE A 939 -12.22 -31.08 -9.85
CA PHE A 939 -12.53 -29.72 -10.29
C PHE A 939 -13.97 -29.34 -9.93
N LYS A 940 -14.43 -29.69 -8.71
CA LYS A 940 -15.80 -29.40 -8.23
C LYS A 940 -16.22 -27.94 -8.41
N HIS A 941 -15.28 -27.01 -8.27
CA HIS A 941 -15.53 -25.57 -8.45
C HIS A 941 -15.26 -25.11 -9.88
N ASN A 942 -15.58 -25.94 -10.88
CA ASN A 942 -15.48 -25.56 -12.28
C ASN A 942 -16.63 -24.62 -12.69
N PHE A 943 -16.34 -23.66 -13.57
CA PHE A 943 -17.35 -22.70 -14.07
C PHE A 943 -17.35 -22.53 -15.59
N MET A 944 -16.35 -23.11 -16.29
CA MET A 944 -16.25 -23.02 -17.75
C MET A 944 -16.17 -24.39 -18.40
N ARG A 945 -15.14 -25.16 -18.03
CA ARG A 945 -14.85 -26.49 -18.54
C ARG A 945 -14.61 -27.43 -17.37
N PRO A 946 -14.89 -28.75 -17.51
CA PRO A 946 -14.75 -29.71 -16.42
C PRO A 946 -13.36 -29.80 -15.80
N ASP A 947 -12.32 -29.32 -16.48
CA ASP A 947 -10.91 -29.36 -16.10
C ASP A 947 -10.37 -28.02 -15.55
N ILE A 948 -11.19 -26.96 -15.54
CA ILE A 948 -10.76 -25.62 -15.13
C ILE A 948 -11.45 -25.22 -13.82
N SER A 949 -10.66 -25.19 -12.74
CA SER A 949 -11.09 -24.65 -11.44
C SER A 949 -10.01 -23.82 -10.76
N ASN A 950 -10.42 -22.85 -9.93
CA ASN A 950 -9.49 -22.08 -9.10
C ASN A 950 -8.91 -22.91 -7.95
N THR A 951 -9.57 -24.00 -7.57
CA THR A 951 -9.16 -24.88 -6.48
C THR A 951 -9.35 -26.34 -6.89
N GLU A 952 -8.51 -27.23 -6.38
CA GLU A 952 -8.55 -28.65 -6.71
C GLU A 952 -8.80 -29.50 -5.47
N LEU A 953 -9.65 -30.51 -5.59
CA LEU A 953 -9.91 -31.47 -4.53
C LEU A 953 -9.00 -32.70 -4.65
N TRP A 954 -8.31 -33.01 -3.56
CA TRP A 954 -7.36 -34.11 -3.43
C TRP A 954 -7.77 -35.03 -2.29
N ARG A 955 -7.36 -36.30 -2.32
CA ARG A 955 -7.59 -37.19 -1.18
C ARG A 955 -6.64 -36.84 -0.03
N THR A 956 -7.03 -37.24 1.18
CA THR A 956 -6.16 -37.14 2.36
C THR A 956 -5.03 -38.18 2.38
N GLU A 957 -5.12 -39.19 1.50
CA GLU A 957 -4.14 -40.26 1.36
C GLU A 957 -2.97 -39.86 0.44
N TYR A 958 -1.79 -40.44 0.68
CA TYR A 958 -0.61 -40.29 -0.16
C TYR A 958 -0.45 -41.47 -1.14
N TYR A 959 0.21 -41.23 -2.28
CA TYR A 959 0.80 -42.31 -3.08
C TYR A 959 1.92 -42.99 -2.28
N GLU A 960 2.25 -44.24 -2.62
CA GLU A 960 3.41 -44.92 -2.02
C GLU A 960 4.71 -44.17 -2.34
N GLU A 961 5.61 -44.12 -1.36
CA GLU A 961 6.90 -43.45 -1.49
C GLU A 961 7.85 -44.30 -2.35
N GLY A 962 8.57 -43.66 -3.27
CA GLY A 962 9.43 -44.35 -4.24
C GLY A 962 10.42 -43.40 -4.92
N CYS A 963 11.01 -43.81 -6.04
CA CYS A 963 11.86 -42.95 -6.87
C CYS A 963 11.11 -41.67 -7.33
N ASP A 964 9.80 -41.79 -7.53
CA ASP A 964 8.87 -40.71 -7.87
C ASP A 964 8.66 -39.65 -6.76
N SER A 965 9.06 -39.96 -5.51
CA SER A 965 9.07 -39.00 -4.40
C SER A 965 10.22 -37.98 -4.50
N LEU A 966 11.14 -38.16 -5.46
CA LEU A 966 12.29 -37.31 -5.70
C LEU A 966 12.02 -36.35 -6.85
N LEU A 967 12.03 -35.06 -6.55
CA LEU A 967 11.73 -34.02 -7.52
C LEU A 967 12.92 -33.04 -7.63
N PRO A 968 13.50 -32.82 -8.83
CA PRO A 968 14.34 -31.66 -9.06
C PRO A 968 13.59 -30.38 -8.72
N VAL A 969 14.18 -29.52 -7.89
CA VAL A 969 13.50 -28.27 -7.44
C VAL A 969 13.07 -27.37 -8.61
N HIS A 970 13.69 -27.53 -9.78
CA HIS A 970 13.38 -26.89 -11.05
C HIS A 970 12.01 -27.26 -11.64
N ARG A 971 11.38 -28.35 -11.18
CA ARG A 971 10.03 -28.78 -11.62
C ARG A 971 8.90 -28.22 -10.75
N ILE A 972 9.22 -27.52 -9.67
CA ILE A 972 8.22 -26.89 -8.80
C ILE A 972 7.54 -25.76 -9.58
N LEU A 973 6.21 -25.82 -9.70
CA LEU A 973 5.42 -24.82 -10.41
C LEU A 973 5.07 -23.65 -9.50
N CYS A 974 4.46 -23.93 -8.35
CA CYS A 974 4.09 -22.91 -7.37
C CYS A 974 3.84 -23.50 -5.98
N ARG A 975 3.68 -22.62 -4.99
CA ARG A 975 3.19 -22.99 -3.65
C ARG A 975 1.69 -23.22 -3.68
N ALA A 976 1.20 -23.98 -2.71
CA ALA A 976 -0.24 -24.12 -2.47
C ALA A 976 -0.60 -23.97 -1.00
N THR A 977 -1.88 -23.71 -0.73
CA THR A 977 -2.47 -23.78 0.61
C THR A 977 -3.60 -24.80 0.63
N LYS A 978 -3.81 -25.48 1.77
CA LYS A 978 -4.85 -26.48 1.94
C LYS A 978 -5.96 -25.99 2.87
N PHE A 979 -7.20 -26.27 2.49
CA PHE A 979 -8.39 -26.17 3.32
C PHE A 979 -8.68 -27.57 3.85
N LYS A 980 -8.75 -27.71 5.17
CA LYS A 980 -9.05 -28.99 5.81
C LYS A 980 -10.54 -29.34 5.59
N TYR A 981 -10.76 -30.51 5.00
CA TYR A 981 -12.03 -31.23 4.90
C TYR A 981 -13.16 -30.53 4.10
N VAL A 982 -13.27 -30.87 2.82
CA VAL A 982 -14.49 -30.74 2.02
C VAL A 982 -15.15 -32.12 1.95
N THR A 983 -16.28 -32.29 2.63
CA THR A 983 -17.03 -33.56 2.60
C THR A 983 -17.89 -33.64 1.34
N ILE A 984 -17.74 -34.74 0.60
CA ILE A 984 -18.57 -35.06 -0.57
C ILE A 984 -19.09 -36.49 -0.38
N GLY A 985 -20.41 -36.61 -0.19
CA GLY A 985 -21.01 -37.88 0.21
C GLY A 985 -20.48 -38.31 1.58
N LYS A 986 -19.82 -39.47 1.64
CA LYS A 986 -19.20 -40.03 2.87
C LYS A 986 -17.68 -39.84 2.94
N GLN A 987 -17.06 -39.23 1.92
CA GLN A 987 -15.61 -39.07 1.85
C GLN A 987 -15.20 -37.62 2.08
N ASN A 988 -14.02 -37.48 2.68
CA ASN A 988 -13.41 -36.20 2.98
C ASN A 988 -12.26 -35.92 2.02
N TYR A 989 -12.26 -34.73 1.43
CA TYR A 989 -11.24 -34.26 0.51
C TYR A 989 -10.49 -33.07 1.08
N LEU A 990 -9.23 -32.89 0.67
CA LEU A 990 -8.47 -31.66 0.86
C LEU A 990 -8.75 -30.73 -0.30
N SER A 991 -9.18 -29.50 -0.04
CA SER A 991 -9.23 -28.48 -1.09
C SER A 991 -7.91 -27.72 -1.12
N ILE A 992 -7.21 -27.85 -2.23
CA ILE A 992 -5.88 -27.27 -2.44
C ILE A 992 -6.01 -26.08 -3.37
N ILE A 993 -5.48 -24.94 -2.93
CA ILE A 993 -5.44 -23.71 -3.70
C ILE A 993 -4.01 -23.45 -4.15
N PRO A 994 -3.71 -23.57 -5.45
CA PRO A 994 -2.45 -23.11 -5.99
C PRO A 994 -2.34 -21.59 -5.85
N LEU A 995 -1.30 -21.13 -5.17
CA LEU A 995 -1.00 -19.70 -5.06
C LEU A 995 -0.29 -19.29 -6.35
N ASN A 996 -0.87 -18.33 -7.10
CA ASN A 996 -0.33 -17.83 -8.37
C ASN A 996 -0.05 -18.94 -9.41
N ARG A 997 -1.07 -19.77 -9.71
CA ARG A 997 -1.06 -20.94 -10.63
C ARG A 997 -0.52 -20.68 -12.06
N LYS A 998 -0.36 -19.42 -12.46
CA LYS A 998 -0.01 -18.94 -13.81
C LYS A 998 1.43 -19.15 -14.25
N PHE A 999 2.13 -19.99 -13.53
CA PHE A 999 3.35 -20.59 -14.01
C PHE A 999 3.09 -21.79 -14.93
N ASN A 1000 1.87 -21.91 -15.46
CA ASN A 1000 1.37 -22.95 -16.37
C ASN A 1000 0.98 -22.29 -17.70
N LEU A 1001 1.81 -22.46 -18.74
CA LEU A 1001 1.43 -22.35 -20.14
C LEU A 1001 1.20 -23.78 -20.63
#